data_AF-A0A7Z9WEZ6-F1
#
_entry.id   AF-A0A7Z9WEZ6-F1
#
_cell.length_a   1.000
_cell.length_b   1.000
_cell.length_c   1.000
_cell.angle_alpha   90.00
_cell.angle_beta   90.00
_cell.angle_gamma   90.00
#
_symmetry.space_group_name_H-M   'P 1'
#
loop_
_entity.id
_entity.type
_entity.pdbx_description
1 polymer ?
#
loop_
_entity_poly.entity_id
_entity_poly.type
_entity_poly.pdbx_seq_one_letter_code
_entity_poly.pdbx_strand_id
1 'polypeptide(L)'
;MGEKDRYNSLLPYLHPTVSHCFHLSLSLKSQTPQVLEKISYPFVTVESSNPFAHVLEASILTDVSSPVKRLFLVIQRARPLISTDPLLSITNEQIAKLWQTSFDTFSKHPDAHMVRLSCQTNSDGVLSPLRPLLFCKEIKRFFHPLCPQCGTELDQCEDDKALASNQLPLFSATLHRYLYCNSCLGEDKRPVFYTEVREDEDADVVGDAKDLIQGFSSLIETISPPHDFPCLDCDNSKECYGKGSLALTRIVPLSFLPFYMLAFEAPTLPVADFLPLISRAHRGELVQSLEKQGETARITRLDCLLKQPTERVAFLHQAGDSFLEVLFLKLAFLKQVLEIVELFVPPLSLGSLLPSLGTLWVKLPEPDCLLPTFWDFHVRPVGLLVKPSALPHVQKPPPAAESITIAVLWSYIFITNKTQGVEEVIETALNMVDHPVTQPEELPAVFHPTNIFWDPQYCSQLSKEHLHIWQEVVELGLMAFKGWQGKDKTWSLEKFKEQVVSISNKTKEALFKSSLPGLDTSPQEGKTVATGIIHILRDILAEWEAEEEIAKKAEKTIVEPIPEKAMAERIPLQETIIISPGGEPPRGPGGFEAPEKEPIKKKQEVILQETIIVSSKRQEEPFKPKGPKEGETPPHDSESSLPPDMPETIILSDLQAPSTPDLEKKPKKQEDLDKEFEETLSILDQELMS
;
A
#
# COMPACT_ATOMS: atom_id res chain seq x y z
N MET A 1 -31.75 11.16 -24.81
CA MET A 1 -31.33 10.58 -23.51
C MET A 1 -29.96 11.15 -23.24
N GLY A 2 -29.75 11.86 -22.13
CA GLY A 2 -28.41 12.35 -21.81
C GLY A 2 -27.50 11.16 -21.52
N GLU A 3 -26.33 11.11 -22.15
CA GLU A 3 -25.25 10.25 -21.68
C GLU A 3 -24.91 10.68 -20.26
N LYS A 4 -25.16 9.78 -19.30
CA LYS A 4 -24.59 9.94 -17.97
C LYS A 4 -23.08 9.77 -18.11
N ASP A 5 -22.34 10.73 -17.58
CA ASP A 5 -20.99 10.61 -17.03
C ASP A 5 -20.34 9.22 -17.24
N ARG A 6 -19.62 9.05 -18.36
CA ARG A 6 -19.06 7.76 -18.80
C ARG A 6 -18.04 7.18 -17.83
N TYR A 7 -17.35 8.04 -17.09
CA TYR A 7 -16.33 7.70 -16.10
C TYR A 7 -16.60 8.39 -14.77
N ASN A 8 -16.28 7.70 -13.67
CA ASN A 8 -16.44 8.21 -12.31
C ASN A 8 -15.35 9.24 -11.96
N SER A 9 -15.63 10.15 -11.02
CA SER A 9 -14.63 11.10 -10.51
C SER A 9 -14.06 10.66 -9.16
N LEU A 10 -12.75 10.88 -8.96
CA LEU A 10 -12.08 10.75 -7.66
C LEU A 10 -12.06 12.07 -6.88
N LEU A 11 -12.38 13.21 -7.51
CA LEU A 11 -12.33 14.54 -6.87
C LEU A 11 -13.14 14.64 -5.56
N PRO A 12 -14.34 14.02 -5.41
CA PRO A 12 -15.08 14.02 -4.14
C PRO A 12 -14.32 13.41 -2.96
N TYR A 13 -13.33 12.56 -3.24
CA TYR A 13 -12.46 11.96 -2.22
C TYR A 13 -11.20 12.79 -1.98
N LEU A 14 -10.73 13.57 -2.96
CA LEU A 14 -9.44 14.28 -2.89
C LEU A 14 -9.54 15.69 -2.28
N HIS A 15 -10.74 16.26 -2.22
CA HIS A 15 -10.96 17.57 -1.62
C HIS A 15 -11.57 17.43 -0.22
N PRO A 16 -10.97 18.02 0.83
CA PRO A 16 -11.62 18.13 2.13
C PRO A 16 -12.81 19.09 2.02
N THR A 17 -14.01 18.55 1.86
CA THR A 17 -15.25 19.33 1.92
C THR A 17 -15.80 19.34 3.34
N VAL A 18 -16.52 20.41 3.71
CA VAL A 18 -17.15 20.54 5.03
C VAL A 18 -18.16 19.41 5.33
N SER A 19 -18.65 18.74 4.29
CA SER A 19 -19.58 17.60 4.36
C SER A 19 -18.92 16.23 4.56
N HIS A 20 -17.58 16.12 4.51
CA HIS A 20 -16.87 14.84 4.58
C HIS A 20 -15.75 14.87 5.62
N CYS A 21 -15.98 14.19 6.75
CA CYS A 21 -15.01 14.09 7.85
C CYS A 21 -13.72 13.34 7.48
N PHE A 22 -13.68 12.69 6.32
CA PHE A 22 -12.53 11.92 5.82
C PHE A 22 -12.27 12.22 4.35
N HIS A 23 -11.00 12.34 3.97
CA HIS A 23 -10.58 12.52 2.58
C HIS A 23 -9.32 11.69 2.26
N LEU A 24 -9.16 11.34 0.99
CA LEU A 24 -7.99 10.67 0.43
C LEU A 24 -6.91 11.71 0.12
N SER A 25 -5.71 11.52 0.65
CA SER A 25 -4.54 12.36 0.39
C SER A 25 -3.43 11.50 -0.19
N LEU A 26 -2.82 11.94 -1.30
CA LEU A 26 -1.67 11.27 -1.91
C LEU A 26 -0.37 11.81 -1.29
N SER A 27 0.56 10.92 -0.94
CA SER A 27 1.88 11.32 -0.43
C SER A 27 2.66 12.09 -1.49
N LEU A 28 3.15 13.28 -1.13
CA LEU A 28 4.02 14.11 -1.97
C LEU A 28 5.48 13.98 -1.53
N LYS A 29 6.41 13.96 -2.50
CA LYS A 29 7.87 13.93 -2.27
C LYS A 29 8.40 15.15 -1.51
N SER A 30 7.66 16.25 -1.51
CA SER A 30 7.92 17.43 -0.69
C SER A 30 6.62 18.14 -0.35
N GLN A 31 6.60 18.89 0.75
CA GLN A 31 5.49 19.79 1.07
C GLN A 31 5.74 21.24 0.62
N THR A 32 6.95 21.54 0.16
CA THR A 32 7.38 22.90 -0.23
C THR A 32 7.12 23.13 -1.73
N PRO A 33 6.28 24.11 -2.13
CA PRO A 33 5.93 24.34 -3.54
C PRO A 33 7.14 24.54 -4.46
N GLN A 34 8.15 25.31 -4.01
CA GLN A 34 9.37 25.61 -4.78
C GLN A 34 10.26 24.37 -5.02
N VAL A 35 10.11 23.32 -4.20
CA VAL A 35 10.77 22.02 -4.40
C VAL A 35 9.91 21.15 -5.32
N LEU A 36 8.59 21.13 -5.11
CA LEU A 36 7.65 20.39 -5.96
C LEU A 36 7.70 20.85 -7.42
N GLU A 37 7.79 22.15 -7.68
CA GLU A 37 7.84 22.71 -9.04
C GLU A 37 9.00 22.12 -9.86
N LYS A 38 10.15 21.85 -9.23
CA LYS A 38 11.34 21.25 -9.86
C LYS A 38 11.22 19.74 -10.08
N ILE A 39 10.28 19.06 -9.41
CA ILE A 39 10.10 17.62 -9.50
C ILE A 39 9.07 17.33 -10.61
N SER A 40 9.43 16.56 -11.64
CA SER A 40 8.53 16.19 -12.74
C SER A 40 7.26 15.49 -12.24
N TYR A 41 7.40 14.41 -11.47
CA TYR A 41 6.29 13.66 -10.89
C TYR A 41 6.31 13.76 -9.35
N PRO A 42 5.38 14.52 -8.73
CA PRO A 42 5.48 14.93 -7.32
C PRO A 42 5.05 13.86 -6.32
N PHE A 43 4.35 12.82 -6.75
CA PHE A 43 3.80 11.78 -5.89
C PHE A 43 4.86 10.74 -5.48
N VAL A 44 4.68 10.14 -4.30
CA VAL A 44 5.55 9.06 -3.79
C VAL A 44 5.12 7.73 -4.42
N THR A 45 5.83 7.33 -5.48
CA THR A 45 5.75 5.98 -6.05
C THR A 45 6.54 5.00 -5.18
N VAL A 46 5.95 3.83 -4.91
CA VAL A 46 6.53 2.82 -3.99
C VAL A 46 6.82 1.48 -4.67
N GLU A 47 6.23 1.27 -5.85
CA GLU A 47 6.52 0.17 -6.77
C GLU A 47 6.19 0.66 -8.18
N SER A 48 7.05 0.34 -9.15
CA SER A 48 6.95 0.81 -10.53
C SER A 48 7.35 -0.21 -11.60
N SER A 49 7.84 -1.40 -11.21
CA SER A 49 8.25 -2.48 -12.12
C SER A 49 7.10 -3.07 -12.95
N ASN A 50 5.85 -2.90 -12.52
CA ASN A 50 4.69 -3.39 -13.27
C ASN A 50 4.52 -2.59 -14.58
N PRO A 51 4.40 -3.25 -15.74
CA PRO A 51 4.30 -2.55 -17.02
C PRO A 51 2.95 -1.86 -17.25
N PHE A 52 1.89 -2.25 -16.54
CA PHE A 52 0.53 -1.70 -16.72
C PHE A 52 0.09 -0.77 -15.59
N ALA A 53 0.74 -0.86 -14.43
CA ALA A 53 0.40 -0.09 -13.24
C ALA A 53 1.65 0.49 -12.55
N HIS A 54 1.42 1.43 -11.66
CA HIS A 54 2.38 1.82 -10.64
C HIS A 54 1.65 1.97 -9.31
N VAL A 55 2.36 1.89 -8.20
CA VAL A 55 1.77 1.95 -6.87
C VAL A 55 2.18 3.25 -6.20
N LEU A 56 1.20 4.08 -5.84
CA LEU A 56 1.41 5.32 -5.09
C LEU A 56 1.09 5.12 -3.62
N GLU A 57 1.81 5.84 -2.76
CA GLU A 57 1.43 5.97 -1.36
C GLU A 57 0.34 7.05 -1.19
N ALA A 58 -0.66 6.72 -0.38
CA ALA A 58 -1.74 7.60 0.02
C ALA A 58 -2.14 7.36 1.49
N SER A 59 -3.05 8.16 2.00
CA SER A 59 -3.71 7.96 3.29
C SER A 59 -5.12 8.51 3.29
N ILE A 60 -6.01 7.87 4.05
CA ILE A 60 -7.26 8.49 4.50
C ILE A 60 -6.90 9.38 5.68
N LEU A 61 -7.20 10.67 5.56
CA LEU A 61 -7.01 11.67 6.61
C LEU A 61 -8.37 12.15 7.13
N THR A 62 -8.43 12.62 8.37
CA THR A 62 -9.56 13.39 8.88
C THR A 62 -9.61 14.80 8.27
N ASP A 63 -10.69 15.53 8.51
CA ASP A 63 -10.80 16.98 8.30
C ASP A 63 -9.63 17.78 8.93
N VAL A 64 -9.21 17.41 10.15
CA VAL A 64 -8.02 17.95 10.84
C VAL A 64 -6.70 17.31 10.38
N SER A 65 -6.67 16.72 9.19
CA SER A 65 -5.48 16.11 8.55
C SER A 65 -4.78 14.99 9.34
N SER A 66 -5.47 14.38 10.31
CA SER A 66 -4.90 13.27 11.09
C SER A 66 -5.03 11.95 10.32
N PRO A 67 -3.97 11.13 10.22
CA PRO A 67 -4.02 9.90 9.43
C PRO A 67 -4.87 8.82 10.12
N VAL A 68 -5.92 8.39 9.42
CA VAL A 68 -6.82 7.30 9.84
C VAL A 68 -6.31 5.95 9.33
N LYS A 69 -5.89 5.90 8.07
CA LYS A 69 -5.41 4.65 7.43
C LYS A 69 -4.47 4.94 6.28
N ARG A 70 -3.29 4.33 6.26
CA ARG A 70 -2.37 4.38 5.11
C ARG A 70 -2.85 3.43 4.02
N LEU A 71 -2.80 3.89 2.77
CA LEU A 71 -3.26 3.15 1.59
C LEU A 71 -2.18 3.11 0.52
N PHE A 72 -2.16 2.03 -0.26
CA PHE A 72 -1.47 1.97 -1.54
C PHE A 72 -2.51 2.04 -2.67
N LEU A 73 -2.33 2.98 -3.59
CA LEU A 73 -3.16 3.13 -4.77
C LEU A 73 -2.42 2.52 -5.96
N VAL A 74 -2.90 1.38 -6.45
CA VAL A 74 -2.43 0.77 -7.70
C VAL A 74 -3.15 1.48 -8.84
N ILE A 75 -2.43 2.28 -9.61
CA ILE A 75 -2.98 3.17 -10.66
C ILE A 75 -2.50 2.71 -12.03
N GLN A 76 -3.42 2.67 -13.00
CA GLN A 76 -3.08 2.38 -14.39
C GLN A 76 -2.15 3.43 -14.99
N ARG A 77 -1.09 2.97 -15.64
CA ARG A 77 -0.20 3.85 -16.40
C ARG A 77 -0.93 4.45 -17.61
N ALA A 78 -0.72 5.73 -17.88
CA ALA A 78 -1.13 6.36 -19.14
C ALA A 78 -0.40 5.69 -20.33
N ARG A 79 0.90 5.40 -20.17
CA ARG A 79 1.74 4.65 -21.12
C ARG A 79 2.26 3.35 -20.50
N PRO A 80 1.86 2.17 -20.99
CA PRO A 80 2.41 0.90 -20.53
C PRO A 80 3.91 0.74 -20.87
N LEU A 81 4.69 0.16 -19.95
CA LEU A 81 6.13 -0.11 -20.15
C LEU A 81 6.36 -1.49 -20.78
N ILE A 82 5.91 -1.67 -22.03
CA ILE A 82 5.99 -2.95 -22.74
C ILE A 82 7.00 -2.82 -23.89
N SER A 83 7.85 -3.83 -24.06
CA SER A 83 8.67 -3.94 -25.28
C SER A 83 7.74 -4.14 -26.49
N THR A 84 7.98 -3.41 -27.57
CA THR A 84 7.18 -3.41 -28.80
C THR A 84 7.45 -4.66 -29.67
N ASP A 85 7.30 -5.86 -29.08
CA ASP A 85 7.33 -7.11 -29.83
C ASP A 85 6.09 -7.20 -30.75
N PRO A 86 6.25 -7.16 -32.08
CA PRO A 86 5.13 -7.20 -33.02
C PRO A 86 4.39 -8.56 -33.02
N LEU A 87 4.94 -9.60 -32.38
CA LEU A 87 4.29 -10.91 -32.22
C LEU A 87 3.38 -10.98 -30.98
N LEU A 88 3.42 -9.99 -30.09
CA LEU A 88 2.66 -9.93 -28.84
C LEU A 88 1.92 -8.58 -28.70
N SER A 89 1.07 -8.26 -29.67
CA SER A 89 0.24 -7.04 -29.65
C SER A 89 -0.76 -7.06 -28.49
N ILE A 90 -0.44 -6.33 -27.41
CA ILE A 90 -1.37 -6.06 -26.31
C ILE A 90 -2.21 -4.83 -26.66
N THR A 91 -3.52 -4.88 -26.41
CA THR A 91 -4.47 -3.79 -26.73
C THR A 91 -5.11 -3.18 -25.48
N ASN A 92 -5.71 -1.99 -25.62
CA ASN A 92 -6.47 -1.34 -24.55
C ASN A 92 -7.57 -2.25 -23.95
N GLU A 93 -8.26 -3.05 -24.78
CA GLU A 93 -9.25 -4.02 -24.31
C GLU A 93 -8.65 -5.12 -23.42
N GLN A 94 -7.46 -5.62 -23.76
CA GLN A 94 -6.80 -6.67 -22.99
C GLN A 94 -6.31 -6.12 -21.65
N ILE A 95 -5.85 -4.85 -21.62
CA ILE A 95 -5.56 -4.14 -20.37
C ILE A 95 -6.85 -3.99 -19.54
N ALA A 96 -7.98 -3.57 -20.13
CA ALA A 96 -9.24 -3.49 -19.40
C ALA A 96 -9.64 -4.85 -18.78
N LYS A 97 -9.55 -5.95 -19.55
CA LYS A 97 -9.80 -7.32 -19.06
C LYS A 97 -8.86 -7.74 -17.93
N LEU A 98 -7.60 -7.30 -17.94
CA LEU A 98 -6.62 -7.51 -16.86
C LEU A 98 -7.04 -6.82 -15.55
N TRP A 99 -7.50 -5.58 -15.64
CA TRP A 99 -8.00 -4.80 -14.50
C TRP A 99 -9.30 -5.37 -13.93
N GLN A 100 -10.26 -5.73 -14.78
CA GLN A 100 -11.49 -6.40 -14.36
C GLN A 100 -11.17 -7.71 -13.62
N THR A 101 -10.34 -8.58 -14.22
CA THR A 101 -9.95 -9.87 -13.61
C THR A 101 -9.26 -9.66 -12.26
N SER A 102 -8.35 -8.69 -12.16
CA SER A 102 -7.68 -8.36 -10.89
C SER A 102 -8.68 -7.89 -9.83
N PHE A 103 -9.54 -6.93 -10.17
CA PHE A 103 -10.58 -6.42 -9.26
C PHE A 103 -11.54 -7.51 -8.81
N ASP A 104 -11.99 -8.37 -9.73
CA ASP A 104 -12.92 -9.46 -9.46
C ASP A 104 -12.34 -10.47 -8.45
N THR A 105 -11.06 -10.82 -8.60
CA THR A 105 -10.39 -11.75 -7.69
C THR A 105 -10.19 -11.10 -6.31
N PHE A 106 -9.60 -9.91 -6.23
CA PHE A 106 -9.43 -9.22 -4.95
C PHE A 106 -10.77 -8.88 -4.27
N SER A 107 -11.84 -8.66 -5.04
CA SER A 107 -13.19 -8.44 -4.52
C SER A 107 -13.80 -9.67 -3.84
N LYS A 108 -13.39 -10.88 -4.23
CA LYS A 108 -13.93 -12.15 -3.71
C LYS A 108 -13.17 -12.65 -2.48
N HIS A 109 -12.01 -12.07 -2.16
CA HIS A 109 -11.13 -12.50 -1.07
C HIS A 109 -10.95 -11.37 -0.03
N PRO A 110 -11.62 -11.43 1.14
CA PRO A 110 -11.47 -10.43 2.20
C PRO A 110 -10.02 -10.18 2.63
N ASP A 111 -9.20 -11.25 2.64
CA ASP A 111 -7.79 -11.24 3.02
C ASP A 111 -6.88 -10.50 2.02
N ALA A 112 -7.41 -10.07 0.88
CA ALA A 112 -6.72 -9.13 0.00
C ALA A 112 -6.60 -7.72 0.60
N HIS A 113 -7.36 -7.39 1.67
CA HIS A 113 -7.40 -6.07 2.31
C HIS A 113 -7.61 -4.89 1.34
N MET A 114 -8.36 -5.14 0.25
CA MET A 114 -8.73 -4.11 -0.73
C MET A 114 -9.81 -3.20 -0.15
N VAL A 115 -9.54 -1.89 -0.14
CA VAL A 115 -10.48 -0.85 0.26
C VAL A 115 -11.31 -0.44 -0.95
N ARG A 116 -12.64 -0.50 -0.83
CA ARG A 116 -13.56 -0.08 -1.89
C ARG A 116 -14.06 1.35 -1.64
N LEU A 117 -13.79 2.23 -2.61
CA LEU A 117 -14.41 3.55 -2.74
C LEU A 117 -15.57 3.44 -3.75
N SER A 118 -16.68 4.15 -3.55
CA SER A 118 -17.85 4.00 -4.43
C SER A 118 -17.59 4.48 -5.86
N CYS A 119 -16.59 5.34 -6.07
CA CYS A 119 -16.14 5.76 -7.40
C CYS A 119 -15.39 4.68 -8.18
N GLN A 120 -14.93 3.58 -7.57
CA GLN A 120 -14.21 2.53 -8.29
C GLN A 120 -15.13 1.64 -9.14
N THR A 121 -16.43 1.57 -8.84
CA THR A 121 -17.38 0.71 -9.54
C THR A 121 -18.50 1.51 -10.20
N ASN A 122 -19.07 0.96 -11.28
CA ASN A 122 -20.31 1.46 -11.85
C ASN A 122 -21.54 0.96 -11.04
N SER A 123 -22.76 1.25 -11.51
CA SER A 123 -24.01 0.80 -10.88
C SER A 123 -24.17 -0.73 -10.79
N ASP A 124 -23.43 -1.46 -11.61
CA ASP A 124 -23.53 -2.91 -11.75
C ASP A 124 -22.46 -3.63 -10.92
N GLY A 125 -21.66 -2.88 -10.14
CA GLY A 125 -20.57 -3.40 -9.32
C GLY A 125 -19.29 -3.74 -10.08
N VAL A 126 -19.24 -3.46 -11.39
CA VAL A 126 -18.08 -3.68 -12.26
C VAL A 126 -17.09 -2.53 -12.10
N LEU A 127 -15.78 -2.82 -12.13
CA LEU A 127 -14.75 -1.79 -12.03
C LEU A 127 -14.90 -0.77 -13.17
N SER A 128 -14.93 0.52 -12.84
CA SER A 128 -15.04 1.61 -13.81
C SER A 128 -13.71 2.38 -13.89
N PRO A 129 -13.30 2.88 -15.07
CA PRO A 129 -12.22 3.86 -15.13
C PRO A 129 -12.64 5.14 -14.40
N LEU A 130 -11.67 5.74 -13.72
CA LEU A 130 -11.76 7.10 -13.19
C LEU A 130 -11.40 8.10 -14.29
N ARG A 131 -12.02 9.29 -14.26
CA ARG A 131 -11.69 10.42 -15.14
C ARG A 131 -10.21 10.83 -15.03
N PRO A 132 -9.62 11.42 -16.08
CA PRO A 132 -8.28 12.00 -16.01
C PRO A 132 -8.16 13.03 -14.90
N LEU A 133 -6.96 13.16 -14.32
CA LEU A 133 -6.71 14.07 -13.21
C LEU A 133 -5.40 14.83 -13.42
N LEU A 134 -5.52 16.15 -13.42
CA LEU A 134 -4.40 17.07 -13.29
C LEU A 134 -4.27 17.53 -11.84
N PHE A 135 -3.05 17.88 -11.44
CA PHE A 135 -2.70 18.36 -10.11
C PHE A 135 -1.87 19.64 -10.24
N CYS A 136 -2.33 20.72 -9.63
CA CYS A 136 -1.57 21.95 -9.48
C CYS A 136 -0.73 21.87 -8.20
N LYS A 137 0.60 21.80 -8.35
CA LYS A 137 1.59 21.71 -7.27
C LYS A 137 1.63 22.94 -6.35
N GLU A 138 1.28 24.10 -6.91
CA GLU A 138 1.33 25.40 -6.23
C GLU A 138 0.25 25.49 -5.14
N ILE A 139 -1.01 25.28 -5.51
CA ILE A 139 -2.17 25.30 -4.60
C ILE A 139 -2.59 23.90 -4.11
N LYS A 140 -1.83 22.85 -4.46
CA LYS A 140 -2.06 21.44 -4.14
C LYS A 140 -3.48 20.93 -4.47
N ARG A 141 -4.08 21.38 -5.57
CA ARG A 141 -5.47 21.07 -5.95
C ARG A 141 -5.53 20.17 -7.19
N PHE A 142 -6.34 19.11 -7.11
CA PHE A 142 -6.70 18.24 -8.23
C PHE A 142 -7.88 18.81 -9.02
N PHE A 143 -7.95 18.53 -10.33
CA PHE A 143 -9.05 18.92 -11.22
C PHE A 143 -9.07 18.07 -12.50
N HIS A 144 -10.20 18.06 -13.21
CA HIS A 144 -10.33 17.41 -14.52
C HIS A 144 -9.83 18.33 -15.65
N PRO A 145 -9.22 17.78 -16.72
CA PRO A 145 -8.81 18.56 -17.88
C PRO A 145 -10.04 19.07 -18.67
N LEU A 146 -10.00 20.34 -19.04
CA LEU A 146 -11.05 21.01 -19.83
C LEU A 146 -10.59 21.26 -21.26
N CYS A 147 -11.51 21.29 -22.21
CA CYS A 147 -11.23 21.71 -23.57
C CYS A 147 -10.93 23.22 -23.60
N PRO A 148 -9.75 23.67 -24.06
CA PRO A 148 -9.41 25.10 -24.16
C PRO A 148 -10.39 25.95 -24.99
N GLN A 149 -11.11 25.32 -25.93
CA GLN A 149 -11.96 26.01 -26.91
C GLN A 149 -13.40 26.27 -26.43
N CYS A 150 -13.91 25.49 -25.48
CA CYS A 150 -15.31 25.56 -25.03
C CYS A 150 -15.52 25.33 -23.52
N GLY A 151 -14.48 24.94 -22.77
CA GLY A 151 -14.55 24.75 -21.32
C GLY A 151 -15.28 23.49 -20.84
N THR A 152 -15.79 22.64 -21.74
CA THR A 152 -16.31 21.32 -21.37
C THR A 152 -15.18 20.37 -20.99
N GLU A 153 -15.44 19.38 -20.12
CA GLU A 153 -14.44 18.35 -19.81
C GLU A 153 -14.03 17.55 -21.06
N LEU A 154 -12.82 16.99 -21.03
CA LEU A 154 -12.30 16.11 -22.07
C LEU A 154 -12.52 14.63 -21.70
N ASP A 155 -13.06 13.87 -22.66
CA ASP A 155 -13.27 12.41 -22.55
C ASP A 155 -12.22 11.64 -23.37
N GLN A 156 -12.08 10.33 -23.12
CA GLN A 156 -11.28 9.45 -23.98
C GLN A 156 -12.06 9.07 -25.24
N CYS A 157 -11.41 9.17 -26.40
CA CYS A 157 -11.97 8.69 -27.66
C CYS A 157 -11.80 7.17 -27.77
N GLU A 158 -12.91 6.45 -27.74
CA GLU A 158 -12.98 4.99 -27.97
C GLU A 158 -13.71 4.65 -29.28
N ASP A 159 -14.13 5.65 -30.07
CA ASP A 159 -14.72 5.43 -31.39
C ASP A 159 -13.63 5.34 -32.46
N ASP A 160 -13.27 4.11 -32.82
CA ASP A 160 -12.34 3.79 -33.89
C ASP A 160 -12.68 4.47 -35.23
N LYS A 161 -13.95 4.83 -35.50
CA LYS A 161 -14.31 5.57 -36.72
C LYS A 161 -13.88 7.03 -36.66
N ALA A 162 -14.02 7.67 -35.49
CA ALA A 162 -13.57 9.03 -35.26
C ALA A 162 -12.04 9.14 -35.24
N LEU A 163 -11.36 8.11 -34.74
CA LEU A 163 -9.90 7.99 -34.81
C LEU A 163 -9.45 7.79 -36.27
N ALA A 164 -10.03 6.82 -36.98
CA ALA A 164 -9.69 6.52 -38.38
C ALA A 164 -9.92 7.70 -39.33
N SER A 165 -11.01 8.47 -39.16
CA SER A 165 -11.29 9.65 -39.99
C SER A 165 -10.28 10.79 -39.80
N ASN A 166 -9.57 10.80 -38.66
CA ASN A 166 -8.48 11.72 -38.34
C ASN A 166 -7.09 11.11 -38.56
N GLN A 167 -7.00 9.91 -39.17
CA GLN A 167 -5.76 9.16 -39.41
C GLN A 167 -5.01 8.79 -38.12
N LEU A 168 -5.73 8.64 -37.01
CA LEU A 168 -5.16 8.25 -35.72
C LEU A 168 -5.22 6.72 -35.51
N PRO A 169 -4.28 6.14 -34.75
CA PRO A 169 -4.33 4.74 -34.34
C PRO A 169 -5.65 4.38 -33.64
N LEU A 170 -6.17 3.18 -33.93
CA LEU A 170 -7.44 2.69 -33.38
C LEU A 170 -7.31 2.33 -31.89
N PHE A 171 -8.33 2.64 -31.10
CA PHE A 171 -8.37 2.36 -29.67
C PHE A 171 -8.44 0.85 -29.39
N SER A 172 -9.26 0.10 -30.15
CA SER A 172 -9.45 -1.34 -29.95
C SER A 172 -8.22 -2.18 -30.36
N ALA A 173 -7.47 -1.71 -31.35
CA ALA A 173 -6.36 -2.46 -31.98
C ALA A 173 -4.97 -2.07 -31.46
N THR A 174 -4.84 -1.01 -30.66
CA THR A 174 -3.54 -0.49 -30.20
C THR A 174 -3.52 -0.17 -28.70
N LEU A 175 -2.42 0.46 -28.24
CA LEU A 175 -2.27 1.05 -26.91
C LEU A 175 -2.37 2.59 -26.92
N HIS A 176 -2.48 3.20 -28.10
CA HIS A 176 -2.68 4.65 -28.20
C HIS A 176 -4.06 5.00 -27.67
N ARG A 177 -4.13 6.14 -26.99
CA ARG A 177 -5.32 6.65 -26.33
C ARG A 177 -5.25 8.16 -26.37
N TYR A 178 -6.36 8.78 -26.75
CA TYR A 178 -6.45 10.22 -26.92
C TYR A 178 -7.61 10.76 -26.09
N LEU A 179 -7.38 11.85 -25.36
CA LEU A 179 -8.45 12.71 -24.92
C LEU A 179 -8.99 13.49 -26.13
N TYR A 180 -10.29 13.79 -26.15
CA TYR A 180 -10.91 14.62 -27.18
C TYR A 180 -12.08 15.43 -26.61
N CYS A 181 -12.45 16.50 -27.31
CA CYS A 181 -13.66 17.25 -27.03
C CYS A 181 -14.76 16.86 -28.01
N ASN A 182 -15.80 16.15 -27.54
CA ASN A 182 -16.94 15.79 -28.38
C ASN A 182 -17.70 17.03 -28.91
N SER A 183 -17.74 18.13 -28.14
CA SER A 183 -18.39 19.38 -28.53
C SER A 183 -17.69 20.14 -29.65
N CYS A 184 -16.38 19.95 -29.83
CA CYS A 184 -15.57 20.59 -30.88
C CYS A 184 -15.21 19.64 -32.02
N LEU A 185 -15.63 18.38 -31.97
CA LEU A 185 -15.34 17.39 -33.01
C LEU A 185 -16.05 17.77 -34.31
N GLY A 186 -15.26 18.10 -35.35
CA GLY A 186 -15.76 18.55 -36.65
C GLY A 186 -15.83 20.07 -36.84
N GLU A 187 -15.38 20.87 -35.87
CA GLU A 187 -15.06 22.29 -36.09
C GLU A 187 -13.64 22.44 -36.67
N ASP A 188 -13.36 23.53 -37.40
CA ASP A 188 -12.01 23.86 -37.93
C ASP A 188 -10.99 24.28 -36.83
N LYS A 189 -11.32 24.07 -35.56
CA LYS A 189 -10.44 24.40 -34.41
C LYS A 189 -9.49 23.24 -34.14
N ARG A 190 -8.19 23.51 -33.99
CA ARG A 190 -7.16 22.52 -33.65
C ARG A 190 -6.34 22.99 -32.44
N PRO A 191 -5.76 22.07 -31.64
CA PRO A 191 -5.95 20.62 -31.69
C PRO A 191 -7.33 20.18 -31.16
N VAL A 192 -7.80 19.00 -31.60
CA VAL A 192 -9.08 18.39 -31.15
C VAL A 192 -8.82 17.19 -30.24
N PHE A 193 -7.69 16.51 -30.47
CA PHE A 193 -7.23 15.35 -29.73
C PHE A 193 -6.00 15.71 -28.90
N TYR A 194 -5.82 15.05 -27.75
CA TYR A 194 -4.67 15.25 -26.88
C TYR A 194 -4.09 13.91 -26.40
N THR A 195 -2.76 13.80 -26.43
CA THR A 195 -1.97 12.72 -25.83
C THR A 195 -1.11 13.27 -24.70
N GLU A 196 -0.52 12.41 -23.87
CA GLU A 196 0.34 12.85 -22.77
C GLU A 196 1.65 13.48 -23.27
N VAL A 197 2.25 12.90 -24.32
CA VAL A 197 3.48 13.35 -24.99
C VAL A 197 3.29 13.10 -26.49
N ARG A 198 3.48 14.12 -27.33
CA ARG A 198 3.40 13.96 -28.78
C ARG A 198 4.65 13.26 -29.29
N GLU A 199 4.46 12.29 -30.19
CA GLU A 199 5.55 11.59 -30.90
C GLU A 199 5.75 12.20 -32.30
N ASP A 200 6.93 12.05 -32.91
CA ASP A 200 7.25 12.68 -34.20
C ASP A 200 6.33 12.21 -35.36
N GLU A 201 5.67 11.07 -35.19
CA GLU A 201 4.70 10.49 -36.13
C GLU A 201 3.23 10.93 -35.86
N ASP A 202 2.94 11.60 -34.74
CA ASP A 202 1.58 12.07 -34.41
C ASP A 202 1.14 13.23 -35.33
N ALA A 203 -0.05 13.09 -35.91
CA ALA A 203 -0.66 14.08 -36.80
C ALA A 203 -0.95 15.43 -36.11
N ASP A 204 -0.91 16.54 -36.87
CA ASP A 204 -1.12 17.92 -36.39
C ASP A 204 -2.50 18.23 -35.77
N VAL A 205 -3.41 17.25 -35.73
CA VAL A 205 -4.69 17.34 -35.01
C VAL A 205 -4.55 16.97 -33.53
N VAL A 206 -3.41 16.40 -33.14
CA VAL A 206 -3.04 15.96 -31.79
C VAL A 206 -2.12 17.00 -31.12
N GLY A 207 -2.54 17.51 -29.97
CA GLY A 207 -1.67 18.22 -29.03
C GLY A 207 -1.12 17.30 -27.93
N ASP A 208 -0.08 17.74 -27.22
CA ASP A 208 0.38 17.05 -26.01
C ASP A 208 -0.21 17.63 -24.72
N ALA A 209 0.24 17.15 -23.56
CA ALA A 209 -0.18 17.67 -22.25
C ALA A 209 0.23 19.15 -22.04
N LYS A 210 1.31 19.62 -22.65
CA LYS A 210 1.78 21.02 -22.56
C LYS A 210 0.89 21.92 -23.42
N ASP A 211 0.53 21.49 -24.62
CA ASP A 211 -0.42 22.20 -25.49
C ASP A 211 -1.77 22.38 -24.78
N LEU A 212 -2.25 21.32 -24.13
CA LEU A 212 -3.48 21.37 -23.33
C LEU A 212 -3.37 22.36 -22.16
N ILE A 213 -2.29 22.25 -21.37
CA ILE A 213 -2.07 23.11 -20.20
C ILE A 213 -1.91 24.58 -20.63
N GLN A 214 -1.16 24.89 -21.70
CA GLN A 214 -1.04 26.25 -22.22
C GLN A 214 -2.38 26.81 -22.70
N GLY A 215 -3.20 25.98 -23.37
CA GLY A 215 -4.52 26.35 -23.84
C GLY A 215 -5.48 26.81 -22.74
N PHE A 216 -5.27 26.41 -21.48
CA PHE A 216 -6.07 26.89 -20.35
C PHE A 216 -6.02 28.41 -20.14
N SER A 217 -5.01 29.11 -20.65
CA SER A 217 -4.99 30.59 -20.69
C SER A 217 -6.24 31.17 -21.37
N SER A 218 -6.68 30.59 -22.49
CA SER A 218 -7.87 31.03 -23.23
C SER A 218 -9.18 30.83 -22.45
N LEU A 219 -9.23 29.87 -21.52
CA LEU A 219 -10.38 29.66 -20.63
C LEU A 219 -10.54 30.80 -19.62
N ILE A 220 -9.43 31.39 -19.17
CA ILE A 220 -9.41 32.50 -18.23
C ILE A 220 -9.82 33.81 -18.92
N GLU A 221 -9.47 33.98 -20.20
CA GLU A 221 -9.71 35.21 -20.96
C GLU A 221 -11.10 35.28 -21.62
N THR A 222 -11.67 34.14 -22.03
CA THR A 222 -12.76 34.14 -23.04
C THR A 222 -14.04 33.41 -22.63
N ILE A 223 -14.00 32.59 -21.59
CA ILE A 223 -15.06 31.63 -21.26
C ILE A 223 -15.52 31.88 -19.81
N SER A 224 -16.74 31.46 -19.46
CA SER A 224 -17.13 31.24 -18.07
C SER A 224 -16.86 29.76 -17.76
N PRO A 225 -15.63 29.38 -17.33
CA PRO A 225 -15.33 27.98 -17.11
C PRO A 225 -16.16 27.44 -15.93
N PRO A 226 -16.26 26.11 -15.79
CA PRO A 226 -16.88 25.49 -14.61
C PRO A 226 -16.29 26.09 -13.33
N HIS A 227 -17.12 26.34 -12.31
CA HIS A 227 -16.70 26.90 -11.02
C HIS A 227 -15.60 26.10 -10.31
N ASP A 228 -15.41 24.84 -10.69
CA ASP A 228 -14.37 23.95 -10.15
C ASP A 228 -13.01 24.10 -10.84
N PHE A 229 -12.89 24.89 -11.91
CA PHE A 229 -11.62 25.11 -12.62
C PHE A 229 -10.66 25.98 -11.78
N PRO A 230 -9.56 25.42 -11.26
CA PRO A 230 -8.82 26.07 -10.18
C PRO A 230 -8.02 27.30 -10.60
N CYS A 231 -7.74 27.50 -11.89
CA CYS A 231 -6.95 28.65 -12.35
C CYS A 231 -7.76 29.94 -12.52
N LEU A 232 -9.10 29.88 -12.50
CA LEU A 232 -9.95 31.08 -12.65
C LEU A 232 -9.74 32.05 -11.47
N ASP A 233 -9.86 31.54 -10.25
CA ASP A 233 -9.78 32.31 -8.99
C ASP A 233 -8.40 32.20 -8.32
N CYS A 234 -7.35 31.83 -9.06
CA CYS A 234 -6.00 31.66 -8.53
C CYS A 234 -5.16 32.93 -8.69
N ASP A 235 -4.63 33.46 -7.58
CA ASP A 235 -3.74 34.63 -7.57
C ASP A 235 -2.50 34.46 -8.46
N ASN A 236 -1.99 33.23 -8.56
CA ASN A 236 -0.81 32.88 -9.36
C ASN A 236 -1.11 32.68 -10.86
N SER A 237 -2.37 32.74 -11.31
CA SER A 237 -2.79 32.51 -12.70
C SER A 237 -2.01 33.36 -13.72
N LYS A 238 -1.86 34.65 -13.45
CA LYS A 238 -1.13 35.62 -14.31
C LYS A 238 0.37 35.32 -14.43
N GLU A 239 0.96 34.71 -13.40
CA GLU A 239 2.35 34.27 -13.44
C GLU A 239 2.47 32.94 -14.23
N CYS A 240 1.58 31.99 -13.96
CA CYS A 240 1.53 30.68 -14.60
C CYS A 240 1.37 30.76 -16.12
N TYR A 241 0.52 31.66 -16.63
CA TYR A 241 0.28 31.88 -18.06
C TYR A 241 1.00 33.11 -18.63
N GLY A 242 1.87 33.74 -17.84
CA GLY A 242 2.72 34.84 -18.29
C GLY A 242 3.96 34.34 -19.05
N LYS A 243 4.92 35.24 -19.29
CA LYS A 243 6.15 34.98 -20.07
C LYS A 243 7.01 33.80 -19.56
N GLY A 244 6.85 33.40 -18.30
CA GLY A 244 7.57 32.27 -17.71
C GLY A 244 6.92 30.90 -17.95
N SER A 245 5.66 30.85 -18.40
CA SER A 245 4.89 29.61 -18.63
C SER A 245 4.91 28.62 -17.46
N LEU A 246 4.93 29.11 -16.21
CA LEU A 246 5.04 28.28 -15.01
C LEU A 246 3.86 27.32 -14.81
N ALA A 247 2.77 27.46 -15.58
CA ALA A 247 1.74 26.44 -15.69
C ALA A 247 2.33 25.06 -16.05
N LEU A 248 3.35 25.01 -16.92
CA LEU A 248 3.99 23.75 -17.35
C LEU A 248 4.85 23.07 -16.27
N THR A 249 5.38 23.82 -15.31
CA THR A 249 6.14 23.27 -14.17
C THR A 249 5.23 22.98 -12.98
N ARG A 250 4.15 23.77 -12.81
CA ARG A 250 3.21 23.69 -11.68
C ARG A 250 2.04 22.74 -11.91
N ILE A 251 1.58 22.49 -13.14
CA ILE A 251 0.48 21.57 -13.44
C ILE A 251 1.03 20.28 -14.04
N VAL A 252 0.65 19.13 -13.46
CA VAL A 252 1.07 17.80 -13.92
C VAL A 252 -0.07 16.79 -13.86
N PRO A 253 -0.10 15.77 -14.73
CA PRO A 253 -1.05 14.68 -14.59
C PRO A 253 -0.72 13.80 -13.36
N LEU A 254 -1.75 13.44 -12.61
CA LEU A 254 -1.76 12.18 -11.84
C LEU A 254 -2.01 11.01 -12.80
N SER A 255 -2.98 11.18 -13.70
CA SER A 255 -3.12 10.39 -14.92
C SER A 255 -3.72 11.28 -16.00
N PHE A 256 -3.06 11.33 -17.17
CA PHE A 256 -3.50 12.14 -18.30
C PHE A 256 -4.72 11.55 -19.04
N LEU A 257 -4.95 10.25 -18.89
CA LEU A 257 -6.05 9.50 -19.53
C LEU A 257 -6.94 8.88 -18.45
N PRO A 258 -8.17 8.44 -18.79
CA PRO A 258 -8.96 7.64 -17.86
C PRO A 258 -8.19 6.39 -17.43
N PHE A 259 -8.32 6.07 -16.14
CA PHE A 259 -7.45 5.11 -15.48
C PHE A 259 -8.22 4.26 -14.49
N TYR A 260 -7.93 2.97 -14.48
CA TYR A 260 -8.37 2.10 -13.39
C TYR A 260 -7.51 2.31 -12.14
N MET A 261 -8.12 2.12 -10.97
CA MET A 261 -7.46 2.23 -9.67
C MET A 261 -7.95 1.15 -8.70
N LEU A 262 -7.02 0.44 -8.07
CA LEU A 262 -7.28 -0.40 -6.89
C LEU A 262 -6.66 0.26 -5.65
N ALA A 263 -7.31 0.17 -4.50
CA ALA A 263 -6.82 0.71 -3.24
C ALA A 263 -6.66 -0.42 -2.23
N PHE A 264 -5.49 -0.51 -1.61
CA PHE A 264 -5.17 -1.54 -0.62
C PHE A 264 -4.75 -0.88 0.69
N GLU A 265 -5.01 -1.53 1.83
CA GLU A 265 -4.34 -1.17 3.07
C GLU A 265 -2.82 -1.32 2.90
N ALA A 266 -2.06 -0.25 3.19
CA ALA A 266 -0.61 -0.23 3.05
C ALA A 266 0.07 -1.29 3.95
N PRO A 267 0.75 -2.30 3.38
CA PRO A 267 1.65 -3.18 4.13
C PRO A 267 2.93 -2.43 4.50
N THR A 268 3.78 -3.06 5.32
CA THR A 268 4.95 -2.42 5.93
C THR A 268 6.16 -2.39 4.99
N LEU A 269 6.49 -3.52 4.35
CA LEU A 269 7.67 -3.69 3.49
C LEU A 269 7.34 -4.47 2.21
N PRO A 270 8.04 -4.23 1.09
CA PRO A 270 8.01 -5.16 -0.04
C PRO A 270 8.81 -6.42 0.29
N VAL A 271 8.49 -7.54 -0.37
CA VAL A 271 9.17 -8.83 -0.14
C VAL A 271 10.68 -8.77 -0.42
N ALA A 272 11.09 -7.94 -1.39
CA ALA A 272 12.50 -7.70 -1.72
C ALA A 272 13.32 -7.07 -0.56
N ASP A 273 12.68 -6.36 0.38
CA ASP A 273 13.33 -5.83 1.59
C ASP A 273 13.15 -6.76 2.79
N PHE A 274 12.00 -7.43 2.90
CA PHE A 274 11.69 -8.33 4.02
C PHE A 274 12.54 -9.62 4.01
N LEU A 275 12.74 -10.26 2.84
CA LEU A 275 13.48 -11.52 2.76
C LEU A 275 14.95 -11.37 3.19
N PRO A 276 15.71 -10.35 2.77
CA PRO A 276 17.04 -10.08 3.33
C PRO A 276 17.01 -9.86 4.84
N LEU A 277 16.04 -9.11 5.39
CA LEU A 277 15.94 -8.86 6.82
C LEU A 277 15.75 -10.14 7.64
N ILE A 278 14.81 -11.02 7.27
CA ILE A 278 14.66 -12.32 7.95
C ILE A 278 15.85 -13.25 7.72
N SER A 279 16.62 -13.03 6.64
CA SER A 279 17.91 -13.69 6.37
C SER A 279 19.09 -13.06 7.13
N ARG A 280 18.84 -12.14 8.07
CA ARG A 280 19.83 -11.40 8.89
C ARG A 280 20.74 -10.42 8.12
N ALA A 281 20.24 -9.83 7.04
CA ALA A 281 20.88 -8.68 6.41
C ALA A 281 21.03 -7.51 7.39
N HIS A 282 22.18 -6.84 7.37
CA HIS A 282 22.38 -5.65 8.19
C HIS A 282 21.69 -4.42 7.54
N ARG A 283 20.93 -3.64 8.31
CA ARG A 283 20.17 -2.47 7.81
C ARG A 283 21.03 -1.55 6.96
N GLY A 284 22.26 -1.27 7.40
CA GLY A 284 23.17 -0.35 6.69
C GLY A 284 23.51 -0.82 5.27
N GLU A 285 23.59 -2.13 5.03
CA GLU A 285 23.85 -2.67 3.69
C GLU A 285 22.64 -2.49 2.77
N LEU A 286 21.42 -2.75 3.29
CA LEU A 286 20.18 -2.58 2.54
C LEU A 286 19.93 -1.12 2.18
N VAL A 287 20.11 -0.20 3.15
CA VAL A 287 19.97 1.25 2.92
C VAL A 287 20.97 1.71 1.85
N GLN A 288 22.25 1.35 1.96
CA GLN A 288 23.26 1.70 0.94
C GLN A 288 22.94 1.14 -0.45
N SER A 289 22.34 -0.06 -0.53
CA SER A 289 21.89 -0.63 -1.81
C SER A 289 20.74 0.17 -2.42
N LEU A 290 19.75 0.55 -1.61
CA LEU A 290 18.61 1.36 -2.03
C LEU A 290 19.00 2.80 -2.36
N GLU A 291 19.98 3.39 -1.67
CA GLU A 291 20.53 4.72 -1.97
C GLU A 291 21.14 4.75 -3.38
N LYS A 292 21.94 3.73 -3.73
CA LYS A 292 22.49 3.56 -5.09
C LYS A 292 21.43 3.37 -6.16
N GLN A 293 20.25 2.85 -5.80
CA GLN A 293 19.11 2.66 -6.69
C GLN A 293 18.17 3.88 -6.74
N GLY A 294 18.39 4.90 -5.90
CA GLY A 294 17.49 6.07 -5.78
C GLY A 294 16.17 5.79 -5.05
N GLU A 295 16.06 4.65 -4.37
CA GLU A 295 14.82 4.09 -3.78
C GLU A 295 14.42 4.73 -2.44
N THR A 296 14.38 6.06 -2.43
CA THR A 296 14.09 6.92 -1.28
C THR A 296 12.81 6.56 -0.50
N ALA A 297 11.75 6.12 -1.20
CA ALA A 297 10.50 5.69 -0.57
C ALA A 297 10.66 4.39 0.26
N ARG A 298 11.48 3.44 -0.21
CA ARG A 298 11.77 2.17 0.50
C ARG A 298 12.69 2.41 1.70
N ILE A 299 13.72 3.26 1.53
CA ILE A 299 14.58 3.71 2.64
C ILE A 299 13.75 4.31 3.77
N THR A 300 12.83 5.23 3.44
CA THR A 300 11.96 5.90 4.42
C THR A 300 11.14 4.89 5.24
N ARG A 301 10.70 3.78 4.64
CA ARG A 301 9.94 2.72 5.33
C ARG A 301 10.80 1.86 6.25
N LEU A 302 11.97 1.44 5.79
CA LEU A 302 12.95 0.75 6.63
C LEU A 302 13.32 1.60 7.85
N ASP A 303 13.47 2.91 7.64
CA ASP A 303 13.70 3.88 8.70
C ASP A 303 12.50 4.02 9.67
N CYS A 304 11.27 4.17 9.18
CA CYS A 304 10.08 4.26 10.03
C CYS A 304 9.88 3.03 10.92
N LEU A 305 10.17 1.84 10.39
CA LEU A 305 10.05 0.55 11.08
C LEU A 305 11.07 0.45 12.24
N LEU A 306 12.28 0.97 12.03
CA LEU A 306 13.43 0.81 12.93
C LEU A 306 13.77 2.06 13.76
N LYS A 307 12.92 3.10 13.69
CA LYS A 307 12.91 4.27 14.58
C LYS A 307 11.86 4.14 15.70
N GLN A 308 11.10 3.04 15.75
CA GLN A 308 10.16 2.80 16.85
C GLN A 308 10.94 2.54 18.16
N PRO A 309 10.57 3.14 19.31
CA PRO A 309 11.47 3.20 20.48
C PRO A 309 11.56 1.93 21.33
N THR A 310 10.98 0.81 20.91
CA THR A 310 10.85 -0.39 21.75
C THR A 310 11.97 -1.39 21.51
N GLU A 311 12.43 -1.99 22.62
CA GLU A 311 13.50 -2.98 22.74
C GLU A 311 13.11 -4.36 22.17
N ARG A 312 12.34 -4.39 21.07
CA ARG A 312 11.92 -5.63 20.42
C ARG A 312 13.12 -6.33 19.78
N VAL A 313 13.42 -7.53 20.27
CA VAL A 313 14.33 -8.42 19.59
C VAL A 313 13.70 -8.83 18.25
N ALA A 314 14.49 -8.80 17.17
CA ALA A 314 14.00 -9.20 15.85
C ALA A 314 13.84 -10.73 15.69
N PHE A 315 14.52 -11.49 16.55
CA PHE A 315 14.62 -12.95 16.55
C PHE A 315 14.63 -13.50 17.99
N LEU A 316 14.26 -14.77 18.19
CA LEU A 316 14.39 -15.46 19.48
C LEU A 316 15.84 -15.84 19.80
N HIS A 317 16.61 -16.30 18.81
CA HIS A 317 17.96 -16.81 19.01
C HIS A 317 19.03 -15.76 18.67
N GLN A 318 20.15 -15.77 19.39
CA GLN A 318 21.28 -14.88 19.12
C GLN A 318 22.08 -15.33 17.86
N ALA A 319 23.24 -14.73 17.62
CA ALA A 319 24.12 -15.12 16.51
C ALA A 319 24.74 -16.50 16.78
N GLY A 320 24.63 -17.43 15.82
CA GLY A 320 25.09 -18.82 15.95
C GLY A 320 23.98 -19.83 15.67
N ASP A 321 22.97 -19.89 16.54
CA ASP A 321 21.93 -20.94 16.54
C ASP A 321 20.68 -20.62 15.70
N SER A 322 20.67 -19.49 14.98
CA SER A 322 19.48 -18.99 14.29
C SER A 322 19.11 -19.68 12.99
N PHE A 323 19.81 -20.74 12.58
CA PHE A 323 19.55 -21.42 11.30
C PHE A 323 18.10 -21.93 11.20
N LEU A 324 17.64 -22.65 12.22
CA LEU A 324 16.27 -23.19 12.27
C LEU A 324 15.22 -22.09 12.36
N GLU A 325 15.54 -20.96 12.99
CA GLU A 325 14.63 -19.81 13.08
C GLU A 325 14.47 -19.12 11.71
N VAL A 326 15.57 -18.80 11.03
CA VAL A 326 15.52 -18.23 9.67
C VAL A 326 14.80 -19.18 8.71
N LEU A 327 15.07 -20.48 8.83
CA LEU A 327 14.39 -21.50 8.03
C LEU A 327 12.89 -21.57 8.32
N PHE A 328 12.49 -21.55 9.59
CA PHE A 328 11.08 -21.55 10.00
C PHE A 328 10.34 -20.32 9.47
N LEU A 329 10.91 -19.12 9.59
CA LEU A 329 10.32 -17.88 9.06
C LEU A 329 10.18 -17.92 7.53
N LYS A 330 11.19 -18.45 6.81
CA LYS A 330 11.13 -18.62 5.35
C LYS A 330 10.11 -19.68 4.90
N LEU A 331 9.94 -20.77 5.65
CA LEU A 331 8.90 -21.78 5.41
C LEU A 331 7.49 -21.24 5.68
N ALA A 332 7.32 -20.47 6.77
CA ALA A 332 6.07 -19.76 7.06
C ALA A 332 5.72 -18.74 5.96
N PHE A 333 6.73 -18.02 5.45
CA PHE A 333 6.58 -17.10 4.33
C PHE A 333 6.16 -17.84 3.04
N LEU A 334 6.86 -18.91 2.66
CA LEU A 334 6.48 -19.72 1.50
C LEU A 334 5.06 -20.26 1.64
N LYS A 335 4.64 -20.73 2.82
CA LYS A 335 3.27 -21.22 3.05
C LYS A 335 2.22 -20.16 2.72
N GLN A 336 2.35 -18.94 3.24
CA GLN A 336 1.42 -17.84 2.94
C GLN A 336 1.44 -17.45 1.44
N VAL A 337 2.61 -17.53 0.79
CA VAL A 337 2.70 -17.30 -0.67
C VAL A 337 2.03 -18.42 -1.47
N LEU A 338 2.02 -19.68 -1.01
CA LEU A 338 1.31 -20.78 -1.68
C LEU A 338 -0.21 -20.70 -1.52
N GLU A 339 -0.69 -20.13 -0.40
CA GLU A 339 -2.09 -19.76 -0.21
C GLU A 339 -2.47 -18.66 -1.23
N ILE A 340 -1.67 -17.59 -1.33
CA ILE A 340 -1.78 -16.55 -2.36
C ILE A 340 -1.81 -17.15 -3.78
N VAL A 341 -0.84 -18.01 -4.16
CA VAL A 341 -0.77 -18.59 -5.51
C VAL A 341 -2.05 -19.36 -5.85
N GLU A 342 -2.60 -20.16 -4.93
CA GLU A 342 -3.86 -20.89 -5.13
C GLU A 342 -5.06 -19.97 -5.41
N LEU A 343 -5.16 -18.83 -4.72
CA LEU A 343 -6.20 -17.82 -4.98
C LEU A 343 -6.09 -17.19 -6.38
N PHE A 344 -4.90 -17.22 -6.99
CA PHE A 344 -4.60 -16.58 -8.28
C PHE A 344 -4.43 -17.56 -9.45
N VAL A 345 -4.79 -18.84 -9.28
CA VAL A 345 -4.92 -19.82 -10.37
C VAL A 345 -6.37 -19.88 -10.87
N PRO A 346 -6.75 -19.14 -11.93
CA PRO A 346 -8.06 -19.32 -12.54
C PRO A 346 -8.12 -20.65 -13.31
N PRO A 347 -9.26 -21.38 -13.29
CA PRO A 347 -9.45 -22.63 -14.05
C PRO A 347 -9.67 -22.40 -15.56
N LEU A 348 -9.31 -21.24 -16.10
CA LEU A 348 -9.60 -20.82 -17.47
C LEU A 348 -8.34 -20.40 -18.23
N SER A 349 -8.33 -20.68 -19.53
CA SER A 349 -7.17 -20.80 -20.41
C SER A 349 -6.35 -19.53 -20.72
N LEU A 350 -6.46 -18.45 -19.92
CA LEU A 350 -5.43 -17.43 -19.90
C LEU A 350 -4.23 -18.00 -19.13
N GLY A 351 -3.11 -18.19 -19.81
CA GLY A 351 -1.89 -18.76 -19.22
C GLY A 351 -1.34 -17.92 -18.08
N SER A 352 -1.83 -18.21 -16.88
CA SER A 352 -1.33 -17.90 -15.54
C SER A 352 -0.83 -16.46 -15.32
N LEU A 353 -1.74 -15.61 -14.84
CA LEU A 353 -1.39 -14.39 -14.10
C LEU A 353 -0.75 -14.85 -12.77
N LEU A 354 0.52 -14.53 -12.54
CA LEU A 354 1.23 -15.02 -11.34
C LEU A 354 1.87 -13.83 -10.63
N PRO A 355 1.83 -13.79 -9.28
CA PRO A 355 2.38 -12.67 -8.54
C PRO A 355 3.89 -12.58 -8.76
N SER A 356 4.36 -11.44 -9.27
CA SER A 356 5.79 -11.12 -9.24
C SER A 356 6.20 -10.73 -7.82
N LEU A 357 7.49 -10.81 -7.49
CA LEU A 357 7.99 -10.41 -6.17
C LEU A 357 7.65 -8.94 -5.81
N GLY A 358 7.56 -8.04 -6.80
CA GLY A 358 7.11 -6.65 -6.60
C GLY A 358 5.61 -6.51 -6.28
N THR A 359 4.81 -7.52 -6.61
CA THR A 359 3.39 -7.59 -6.18
C THR A 359 3.20 -8.23 -4.81
N LEU A 360 4.25 -8.79 -4.20
CA LEU A 360 4.17 -9.38 -2.87
C LEU A 360 4.74 -8.43 -1.82
N TRP A 361 3.94 -8.18 -0.79
CA TRP A 361 4.24 -7.25 0.29
C TRP A 361 4.00 -7.91 1.64
N VAL A 362 4.63 -7.37 2.69
CA VAL A 362 4.55 -7.91 4.04
C VAL A 362 4.05 -6.84 5.00
N LYS A 363 2.93 -7.14 5.67
CA LYS A 363 2.45 -6.41 6.85
C LYS A 363 3.13 -7.02 8.08
N LEU A 364 3.82 -6.18 8.83
CA LEU A 364 4.35 -6.51 10.16
C LEU A 364 3.34 -6.10 11.24
N PRO A 365 3.40 -6.73 12.43
CA PRO A 365 2.48 -6.43 13.51
C PRO A 365 2.76 -5.05 14.10
N GLU A 366 1.77 -4.47 14.76
CA GLU A 366 1.92 -3.20 15.48
C GLU A 366 2.82 -3.37 16.72
N PRO A 367 3.35 -2.29 17.33
CA PRO A 367 4.39 -2.36 18.36
C PRO A 367 4.03 -3.16 19.62
N ASP A 368 2.74 -3.41 19.85
CA ASP A 368 2.21 -3.93 21.11
C ASP A 368 2.12 -5.48 21.17
N CYS A 369 2.33 -6.19 20.05
CA CYS A 369 2.46 -7.65 20.04
C CYS A 369 3.70 -8.14 20.85
N LEU A 370 3.56 -9.27 21.53
CA LEU A 370 4.59 -9.84 22.43
C LEU A 370 5.66 -10.68 21.70
N LEU A 371 5.47 -10.96 20.41
CA LEU A 371 6.39 -11.77 19.60
C LEU A 371 7.54 -10.92 19.00
N PRO A 372 8.67 -11.53 18.64
CA PRO A 372 9.73 -10.85 17.89
C PRO A 372 9.21 -10.29 16.57
N THR A 373 9.78 -9.17 16.11
CA THR A 373 9.27 -8.34 15.00
C THR A 373 8.90 -9.13 13.72
N PHE A 374 9.62 -10.22 13.43
CA PHE A 374 9.45 -11.02 12.21
C PHE A 374 8.66 -12.32 12.40
N TRP A 375 8.03 -12.56 13.55
CA TRP A 375 7.31 -13.82 13.81
C TRP A 375 5.80 -13.78 13.50
N ASP A 376 5.21 -12.59 13.47
CA ASP A 376 3.75 -12.38 13.32
C ASP A 376 3.47 -11.53 12.07
N PHE A 377 4.02 -11.97 10.94
CA PHE A 377 3.92 -11.26 9.65
C PHE A 377 2.85 -11.86 8.75
N HIS A 378 2.24 -11.00 7.92
CA HIS A 378 1.28 -11.39 6.91
C HIS A 378 1.73 -10.96 5.51
N VAL A 379 1.89 -11.91 4.60
CA VAL A 379 2.13 -11.66 3.18
C VAL A 379 0.80 -11.27 2.53
N ARG A 380 0.82 -10.19 1.73
CA ARG A 380 -0.34 -9.65 1.03
C ARG A 380 0.00 -9.36 -0.43
N PRO A 381 -0.88 -9.68 -1.38
CA PRO A 381 -0.74 -9.23 -2.76
C PRO A 381 -1.14 -7.75 -2.88
N VAL A 382 -0.29 -6.93 -3.50
CA VAL A 382 -0.62 -5.55 -3.89
C VAL A 382 -0.12 -5.29 -5.30
N GLY A 383 -1.04 -5.04 -6.23
CA GLY A 383 -0.72 -4.75 -7.62
C GLY A 383 -1.76 -5.29 -8.59
N LEU A 384 -1.37 -5.41 -9.85
CA LEU A 384 -2.11 -6.18 -10.84
C LEU A 384 -1.61 -7.61 -10.90
N LEU A 385 -2.53 -8.54 -11.12
CA LEU A 385 -2.21 -9.90 -11.50
C LEU A 385 -1.80 -9.86 -12.96
N VAL A 386 -0.51 -10.04 -13.26
CA VAL A 386 0.01 -9.99 -14.63
C VAL A 386 0.61 -11.35 -14.98
N LYS A 387 0.47 -11.77 -16.24
CA LYS A 387 1.20 -12.92 -16.75
C LYS A 387 2.70 -12.58 -16.76
N PRO A 388 3.58 -13.45 -16.22
CA PRO A 388 5.01 -13.29 -16.46
C PRO A 388 5.29 -13.27 -17.96
N SER A 389 5.73 -12.13 -18.48
CA SER A 389 6.22 -12.03 -19.87
C SER A 389 7.28 -13.09 -20.09
N ALA A 390 7.22 -13.78 -21.23
CA ALA A 390 7.89 -15.05 -21.41
C ALA A 390 9.39 -14.98 -21.09
N LEU A 391 9.83 -15.79 -20.12
CA LEU A 391 11.25 -16.17 -20.02
C LEU A 391 11.68 -16.64 -21.41
N PRO A 392 12.76 -16.09 -22.00
CA PRO A 392 13.05 -16.19 -23.44
C PRO A 392 13.39 -17.61 -23.97
N HIS A 393 13.23 -18.64 -23.14
CA HIS A 393 13.56 -20.03 -23.45
C HIS A 393 12.38 -21.01 -23.31
N VAL A 394 11.18 -20.55 -22.91
CA VAL A 394 10.01 -21.43 -22.71
C VAL A 394 9.08 -21.39 -23.94
N GLN A 395 9.49 -22.06 -25.03
CA GLN A 395 8.76 -22.11 -26.31
C GLN A 395 7.42 -22.88 -26.27
N LYS A 396 7.06 -23.47 -25.13
CA LYS A 396 5.80 -24.18 -24.91
C LYS A 396 5.38 -24.00 -23.46
N PRO A 397 4.16 -23.52 -23.15
CA PRO A 397 3.71 -23.42 -21.76
C PRO A 397 3.73 -24.82 -21.14
N PRO A 398 4.43 -25.05 -20.02
CA PRO A 398 4.48 -26.36 -19.40
C PRO A 398 3.11 -26.72 -18.82
N PRO A 399 2.82 -28.03 -18.62
CA PRO A 399 1.53 -28.49 -18.13
C PRO A 399 1.19 -28.04 -16.70
N ALA A 400 2.15 -27.47 -15.95
CA ALA A 400 1.97 -26.91 -14.61
C ALA A 400 2.60 -25.52 -14.52
N ALA A 401 1.88 -24.47 -14.92
CA ALA A 401 2.41 -23.09 -14.90
C ALA A 401 2.76 -22.60 -13.49
N GLU A 402 1.99 -23.02 -12.48
CA GLU A 402 2.26 -22.80 -11.05
C GLU A 402 3.66 -23.25 -10.63
N SER A 403 4.10 -24.42 -11.13
CA SER A 403 5.39 -25.00 -10.75
C SER A 403 6.59 -24.12 -11.15
N ILE A 404 6.47 -23.32 -12.23
CA ILE A 404 7.49 -22.32 -12.59
C ILE A 404 7.57 -21.25 -11.49
N THR A 405 6.45 -20.62 -11.15
CA THR A 405 6.43 -19.55 -10.14
C THR A 405 6.84 -20.06 -8.78
N ILE A 406 6.42 -21.27 -8.40
CA ILE A 406 6.83 -21.89 -7.13
C ILE A 406 8.33 -22.19 -7.11
N ALA A 407 8.91 -22.66 -8.22
CA ALA A 407 10.35 -22.87 -8.34
C ALA A 407 11.14 -21.54 -8.22
N VAL A 408 10.72 -20.50 -8.94
CA VAL A 408 11.34 -19.16 -8.90
C VAL A 408 11.22 -18.53 -7.51
N LEU A 409 10.04 -18.60 -6.88
CA LEU A 409 9.81 -18.12 -5.53
C LEU A 409 10.67 -18.88 -4.52
N TRP A 410 10.75 -20.22 -4.61
CA TRP A 410 11.60 -21.03 -3.76
C TRP A 410 13.09 -20.62 -3.88
N SER A 411 13.60 -20.43 -5.10
CA SER A 411 14.97 -19.95 -5.33
C SER A 411 15.24 -18.60 -4.68
N TYR A 412 14.28 -17.67 -4.79
CA TYR A 412 14.40 -16.33 -4.20
C TYR A 412 14.27 -16.33 -2.67
N ILE A 413 13.39 -17.17 -2.10
CA ILE A 413 13.16 -17.26 -0.66
C ILE A 413 14.35 -17.93 0.05
N PHE A 414 14.81 -19.08 -0.43
CA PHE A 414 15.75 -19.91 0.33
C PHE A 414 17.22 -19.70 -0.03
N ILE A 415 17.54 -19.35 -1.29
CA ILE A 415 18.91 -19.47 -1.81
C ILE A 415 19.52 -18.13 -2.24
N THR A 416 18.71 -17.20 -2.75
CA THR A 416 19.19 -15.88 -3.22
C THR A 416 19.66 -15.03 -2.03
N ASN A 417 20.88 -14.48 -2.13
CA ASN A 417 21.53 -13.72 -1.05
C ASN A 417 22.54 -12.71 -1.65
N LYS A 418 23.44 -12.12 -0.83
CA LYS A 418 24.36 -11.08 -1.31
C LYS A 418 25.45 -11.54 -2.26
N THR A 419 25.71 -12.86 -2.37
CA THR A 419 26.78 -13.42 -3.21
C THR A 419 26.30 -14.15 -4.46
N GLN A 420 25.01 -14.53 -4.55
CA GLN A 420 24.46 -15.28 -5.68
C GLN A 420 23.05 -14.80 -6.07
N GLY A 421 22.85 -14.63 -7.38
CA GLY A 421 21.59 -14.16 -7.97
C GLY A 421 20.57 -15.28 -8.19
N VAL A 422 19.32 -14.93 -8.51
CA VAL A 422 18.25 -15.92 -8.71
C VAL A 422 18.45 -16.73 -10.00
N GLU A 423 19.08 -16.13 -11.01
CA GLU A 423 19.38 -16.74 -12.31
C GLU A 423 20.35 -17.92 -12.17
N GLU A 424 21.45 -17.74 -11.43
CA GLU A 424 22.45 -18.77 -11.13
C GLU A 424 21.82 -19.96 -10.37
N VAL A 425 20.93 -19.67 -9.42
CA VAL A 425 20.19 -20.69 -8.66
C VAL A 425 19.26 -21.48 -9.58
N ILE A 426 18.53 -20.80 -10.47
CA ILE A 426 17.62 -21.42 -11.44
C ILE A 426 18.38 -22.32 -12.41
N GLU A 427 19.50 -21.85 -12.97
CA GLU A 427 20.33 -22.64 -13.88
C GLU A 427 20.88 -23.90 -13.19
N THR A 428 21.44 -23.74 -11.98
CA THR A 428 21.99 -24.86 -11.20
C THR A 428 20.89 -25.86 -10.82
N ALA A 429 19.70 -25.39 -10.42
CA ALA A 429 18.56 -26.26 -10.11
C ALA A 429 18.06 -27.05 -11.32
N LEU A 430 17.94 -26.41 -12.49
CA LEU A 430 17.52 -27.08 -13.73
C LEU A 430 18.51 -28.18 -14.13
N ASN A 431 19.82 -27.93 -13.99
CA ASN A 431 20.87 -28.93 -14.24
C ASN A 431 20.80 -30.11 -13.24
N MET A 432 20.51 -29.85 -11.96
CA MET A 432 20.32 -30.91 -10.95
C MET A 432 19.06 -31.77 -11.17
N VAL A 433 18.05 -31.29 -11.90
CA VAL A 433 16.90 -32.13 -12.25
C VAL A 433 17.25 -33.17 -13.34
N ASP A 434 18.22 -32.88 -14.20
CA ASP A 434 18.80 -33.84 -15.14
C ASP A 434 19.83 -34.77 -14.48
N HIS A 435 20.53 -34.27 -13.46
CA HIS A 435 21.58 -35.00 -12.73
C HIS A 435 21.31 -35.00 -11.22
N PRO A 436 20.39 -35.87 -10.74
CA PRO A 436 19.99 -35.89 -9.33
C PRO A 436 21.15 -36.34 -8.44
N VAL A 437 21.45 -35.50 -7.45
CA VAL A 437 22.45 -35.76 -6.41
C VAL A 437 21.89 -36.74 -5.37
N THR A 438 22.76 -37.61 -4.82
CA THR A 438 22.35 -38.68 -3.90
C THR A 438 22.77 -38.47 -2.44
N GLN A 439 23.77 -37.63 -2.17
CA GLN A 439 24.27 -37.36 -0.81
C GLN A 439 24.28 -35.85 -0.51
N PRO A 440 24.06 -35.41 0.75
CA PRO A 440 24.15 -33.99 1.13
C PRO A 440 25.49 -33.33 0.77
N GLU A 441 26.58 -34.10 0.87
CA GLU A 441 27.95 -33.66 0.60
C GLU A 441 28.26 -33.48 -0.90
N GLU A 442 27.39 -33.97 -1.79
CA GLU A 442 27.48 -33.85 -3.24
C GLU A 442 26.68 -32.63 -3.77
N LEU A 443 25.99 -31.88 -2.90
CA LEU A 443 25.23 -30.68 -3.30
C LEU A 443 26.16 -29.59 -3.87
N PRO A 444 25.81 -28.95 -5.01
CA PRO A 444 26.52 -27.78 -5.52
C PRO A 444 26.62 -26.66 -4.47
N ALA A 445 27.71 -25.89 -4.50
CA ALA A 445 27.98 -24.82 -3.53
C ALA A 445 26.83 -23.80 -3.41
N VAL A 446 26.08 -23.58 -4.50
CA VAL A 446 24.86 -22.74 -4.56
C VAL A 446 23.81 -23.19 -3.54
N PHE A 447 23.67 -24.49 -3.30
CA PHE A 447 22.73 -25.08 -2.34
C PHE A 447 23.35 -25.40 -0.98
N HIS A 448 24.52 -24.83 -0.64
CA HIS A 448 25.08 -24.96 0.69
C HIS A 448 24.15 -24.30 1.74
N PRO A 449 23.86 -24.93 2.88
CA PRO A 449 22.86 -24.46 3.86
C PRO A 449 23.12 -23.06 4.42
N THR A 450 24.37 -22.59 4.45
CA THR A 450 24.66 -21.23 4.93
C THR A 450 24.15 -20.14 3.98
N ASN A 451 23.85 -20.48 2.72
CA ASN A 451 23.24 -19.55 1.76
C ASN A 451 21.81 -19.14 2.11
N ILE A 452 21.19 -19.77 3.13
CA ILE A 452 19.93 -19.30 3.70
C ILE A 452 20.05 -17.92 4.35
N PHE A 453 21.25 -17.54 4.80
CA PHE A 453 21.54 -16.22 5.34
C PHE A 453 21.88 -15.23 4.22
N TRP A 454 21.66 -13.94 4.48
CA TRP A 454 22.03 -12.87 3.56
C TRP A 454 23.55 -12.82 3.33
N ASP A 455 24.31 -13.11 4.38
CA ASP A 455 25.75 -13.37 4.32
C ASP A 455 26.01 -14.86 4.60
N PRO A 456 26.48 -15.66 3.61
CA PRO A 456 26.84 -17.06 3.83
C PRO A 456 27.94 -17.29 4.87
N GLN A 457 28.68 -16.26 5.28
CA GLN A 457 29.70 -16.35 6.35
C GLN A 457 29.09 -16.24 7.77
N TYR A 458 27.79 -15.97 7.88
CA TYR A 458 27.11 -15.74 9.16
C TYR A 458 27.16 -16.92 10.14
N CYS A 459 27.18 -18.15 9.63
CA CYS A 459 27.20 -19.38 10.41
C CYS A 459 28.23 -20.34 9.81
N SER A 460 29.18 -20.81 10.62
CA SER A 460 30.27 -21.70 10.18
C SER A 460 30.09 -23.16 10.62
N GLN A 461 29.09 -23.45 11.47
CA GLN A 461 28.87 -24.78 12.04
C GLN A 461 27.37 -25.09 12.09
N LEU A 462 26.96 -26.22 11.52
CA LEU A 462 25.58 -26.71 11.54
C LEU A 462 25.55 -28.13 12.09
N SER A 463 24.50 -28.46 12.83
CA SER A 463 24.27 -29.83 13.31
C SER A 463 23.88 -30.75 12.16
N LYS A 464 24.08 -32.07 12.31
CA LYS A 464 23.63 -33.05 11.31
C LYS A 464 22.11 -33.03 11.11
N GLU A 465 21.35 -32.67 12.15
CA GLU A 465 19.90 -32.49 12.07
C GLU A 465 19.52 -31.30 11.18
N HIS A 466 20.24 -30.16 11.31
CA HIS A 466 20.04 -29.00 10.43
C HIS A 466 20.34 -29.33 8.96
N LEU A 467 21.39 -30.11 8.69
CA LEU A 467 21.76 -30.55 7.34
C LEU A 467 20.67 -31.43 6.71
N HIS A 468 20.06 -32.33 7.48
CA HIS A 468 19.00 -33.20 6.96
C HIS A 468 17.70 -32.42 6.66
N ILE A 469 17.28 -31.52 7.55
CA ILE A 469 16.13 -30.64 7.29
C ILE A 469 16.40 -29.75 6.07
N TRP A 470 17.63 -29.24 5.90
CA TRP A 470 18.00 -28.48 4.70
C TRP A 470 17.92 -29.30 3.42
N GLN A 471 18.37 -30.56 3.45
CA GLN A 471 18.24 -31.46 2.30
C GLN A 471 16.78 -31.60 1.85
N GLU A 472 15.84 -31.76 2.78
CA GLU A 472 14.39 -31.81 2.46
C GLU A 472 13.90 -30.50 1.80
N VAL A 473 14.44 -29.33 2.20
CA VAL A 473 14.13 -28.02 1.59
C VAL A 473 14.68 -27.91 0.16
N VAL A 474 15.86 -28.48 -0.12
CA VAL A 474 16.43 -28.55 -1.48
C VAL A 474 15.64 -29.52 -2.35
N GLU A 475 15.28 -30.69 -1.83
CA GLU A 475 14.45 -31.69 -2.53
C GLU A 475 13.05 -31.15 -2.85
N LEU A 476 12.45 -30.38 -1.94
CA LEU A 476 11.22 -29.62 -2.16
C LEU A 476 11.38 -28.66 -3.36
N GLY A 477 12.45 -27.85 -3.40
CA GLY A 477 12.73 -26.97 -4.54
C GLY A 477 12.81 -27.73 -5.86
N LEU A 478 13.62 -28.80 -5.89
CA LEU A 478 13.78 -29.66 -7.06
C LEU A 478 12.47 -30.36 -7.49
N MET A 479 11.51 -30.59 -6.60
CA MET A 479 10.17 -31.06 -6.96
C MET A 479 9.42 -30.03 -7.82
N ALA A 480 9.52 -28.73 -7.52
CA ALA A 480 8.92 -27.68 -8.36
C ALA A 480 9.60 -27.59 -9.74
N PHE A 481 10.94 -27.64 -9.79
CA PHE A 481 11.67 -27.67 -11.07
C PHE A 481 11.37 -28.92 -11.93
N LYS A 482 11.13 -30.08 -11.32
CA LYS A 482 10.65 -31.29 -12.01
C LYS A 482 9.24 -31.10 -12.61
N GLY A 483 8.38 -30.35 -11.92
CA GLY A 483 7.08 -29.91 -12.44
C GLY A 483 7.22 -28.98 -13.64
N TRP A 484 8.10 -27.97 -13.55
CA TRP A 484 8.36 -27.00 -14.62
C TRP A 484 8.83 -27.73 -15.89
N GLN A 485 9.84 -28.59 -15.79
CA GLN A 485 10.34 -29.37 -16.93
C GLN A 485 9.35 -30.45 -17.43
N GLY A 486 8.18 -30.62 -16.80
CA GLY A 486 7.18 -31.65 -17.16
C GLY A 486 7.65 -33.09 -16.90
N LYS A 487 8.68 -33.27 -16.08
CA LYS A 487 9.30 -34.57 -15.76
C LYS A 487 8.57 -35.30 -14.63
N ASP A 488 8.03 -34.58 -13.64
CA ASP A 488 7.12 -35.16 -12.64
C ASP A 488 5.65 -35.01 -13.08
N LYS A 489 5.07 -36.11 -13.57
CA LYS A 489 3.64 -36.20 -13.93
C LYS A 489 2.71 -36.33 -12.72
N THR A 490 3.28 -36.47 -11.51
CA THR A 490 2.56 -36.55 -10.23
C THR A 490 2.71 -35.26 -9.42
N TRP A 491 3.23 -34.20 -10.03
CA TRP A 491 3.33 -32.89 -9.42
C TRP A 491 1.93 -32.27 -9.26
N SER A 492 1.64 -31.75 -8.07
CA SER A 492 0.47 -30.92 -7.79
C SER A 492 0.78 -29.90 -6.70
N LEU A 493 0.01 -28.82 -6.64
CA LEU A 493 0.17 -27.76 -5.64
C LEU A 493 -0.09 -28.27 -4.22
N GLU A 494 -1.09 -29.14 -4.06
CA GLU A 494 -1.49 -29.74 -2.79
C GLU A 494 -0.36 -30.62 -2.22
N LYS A 495 0.20 -31.51 -3.04
CA LYS A 495 1.35 -32.35 -2.67
C LYS A 495 2.56 -31.51 -2.28
N PHE A 496 2.79 -30.38 -2.95
CA PHE A 496 3.86 -29.45 -2.59
C PHE A 496 3.59 -28.75 -1.24
N LYS A 497 2.35 -28.30 -0.99
CA LYS A 497 1.91 -27.71 0.29
C LYS A 497 2.04 -28.70 1.45
N GLU A 498 1.67 -29.96 1.26
CA GLU A 498 1.83 -31.03 2.26
C GLU A 498 3.30 -31.19 2.69
N GLN A 499 4.24 -31.17 1.73
CA GLN A 499 5.67 -31.23 2.04
C GLN A 499 6.15 -29.97 2.79
N VAL A 500 5.72 -28.77 2.39
CA VAL A 500 6.03 -27.52 3.13
C VAL A 500 5.54 -27.58 4.58
N VAL A 501 4.33 -28.08 4.82
CA VAL A 501 3.79 -28.25 6.18
C VAL A 501 4.59 -29.30 6.97
N SER A 502 4.97 -30.41 6.35
CA SER A 502 5.81 -31.45 6.98
C SER A 502 7.17 -30.91 7.42
N ILE A 503 7.90 -30.24 6.51
CA ILE A 503 9.21 -29.65 6.78
C ILE A 503 9.10 -28.52 7.82
N SER A 504 8.05 -27.68 7.74
CA SER A 504 7.79 -26.63 8.72
C SER A 504 7.55 -27.18 10.13
N ASN A 505 6.78 -28.26 10.27
CA ASN A 505 6.56 -28.92 11.56
C ASN A 505 7.86 -29.53 12.12
N LYS A 506 8.65 -30.25 11.30
CA LYS A 506 9.97 -30.76 11.69
C LYS A 506 10.90 -29.64 12.16
N THR A 507 10.94 -28.54 11.41
CA THR A 507 11.77 -27.36 11.72
C THR A 507 11.34 -26.71 13.03
N LYS A 508 10.02 -26.52 13.23
CA LYS A 508 9.45 -26.00 14.48
C LYS A 508 9.77 -26.89 15.67
N GLU A 509 9.63 -28.21 15.53
CA GLU A 509 10.01 -29.15 16.57
C GLU A 509 11.49 -29.04 16.92
N ALA A 510 12.39 -29.07 15.92
CA ALA A 510 13.84 -28.94 16.14
C ALA A 510 14.19 -27.61 16.83
N LEU A 511 13.56 -26.51 16.41
CA LEU A 511 13.78 -25.16 16.94
C LEU A 511 13.46 -25.03 18.43
N PHE A 512 12.44 -25.77 18.92
CA PHE A 512 12.01 -25.72 20.32
C PHE A 512 12.46 -26.94 21.16
N LYS A 513 13.17 -27.92 20.58
CA LYS A 513 13.69 -29.10 21.29
C LYS A 513 14.89 -28.79 22.20
N SER A 514 15.57 -27.65 22.02
CA SER A 514 16.84 -27.31 22.69
C SER A 514 16.77 -26.12 23.66
N SER A 515 15.64 -25.42 23.77
CA SER A 515 15.49 -24.19 24.56
C SER A 515 15.32 -24.43 26.08
N LEU A 516 16.27 -25.11 26.73
CA LEU A 516 16.46 -25.08 28.19
C LEU A 516 17.94 -24.93 28.64
N PRO A 517 18.69 -23.91 28.17
CA PRO A 517 20.01 -23.61 28.71
C PRO A 517 19.87 -22.73 29.96
N GLY A 518 20.04 -23.31 31.17
CA GLY A 518 20.00 -22.50 32.40
C GLY A 518 19.71 -23.20 33.74
N LEU A 519 19.70 -24.54 33.82
CA LEU A 519 19.52 -25.27 35.09
C LEU A 519 20.81 -25.93 35.62
N ASP A 520 21.98 -25.37 35.28
CA ASP A 520 23.24 -25.64 35.99
C ASP A 520 23.37 -24.75 37.23
N THR A 521 22.47 -24.95 38.19
CA THR A 521 22.75 -24.64 39.60
C THR A 521 22.26 -25.79 40.49
N SER A 522 23.16 -26.20 41.41
CA SER A 522 23.01 -27.13 42.54
C SER A 522 21.67 -27.89 42.69
N PRO A 523 21.67 -29.24 42.63
CA PRO A 523 20.45 -30.03 42.75
C PRO A 523 19.93 -30.08 44.19
N GLN A 524 18.93 -29.25 44.53
CA GLN A 524 17.75 -29.73 45.29
C GLN A 524 16.52 -28.79 45.31
N GLU A 525 16.68 -27.46 45.29
CA GLU A 525 15.53 -26.55 45.53
C GLU A 525 14.74 -26.12 44.26
N GLY A 526 15.41 -26.00 43.10
CA GLY A 526 14.78 -25.50 41.87
C GLY A 526 13.71 -26.42 41.25
N LYS A 527 13.79 -27.74 41.50
CA LYS A 527 12.80 -28.71 40.97
C LYS A 527 11.40 -28.50 41.56
N THR A 528 11.30 -28.10 42.82
CA THR A 528 10.02 -27.83 43.49
C THR A 528 9.27 -26.65 42.88
N VAL A 529 9.99 -25.57 42.52
CA VAL A 529 9.38 -24.36 41.92
C VAL A 529 8.94 -24.62 40.48
N ALA A 530 9.77 -25.26 39.66
CA ALA A 530 9.41 -25.60 38.28
C ALA A 530 8.22 -26.59 38.22
N THR A 531 8.17 -27.56 39.13
CA THR A 531 7.02 -28.48 39.24
C THR A 531 5.75 -27.74 39.71
N GLY A 532 5.89 -26.77 40.62
CA GLY A 532 4.79 -25.91 41.06
C GLY A 532 4.21 -25.05 39.92
N ILE A 533 5.05 -24.40 39.11
CA ILE A 533 4.62 -23.61 37.95
C ILE A 533 3.91 -24.50 36.91
N ILE A 534 4.46 -25.69 36.63
CA ILE A 534 3.83 -26.66 35.72
C ILE A 534 2.49 -27.16 36.27
N HIS A 535 2.33 -27.27 37.60
CA HIS A 535 1.06 -27.63 38.21
C HIS A 535 0.05 -26.49 38.06
N ILE A 536 0.41 -25.26 38.44
CA ILE A 536 -0.45 -24.06 38.31
C ILE A 536 -0.90 -23.87 36.85
N LEU A 537 -0.02 -24.02 35.87
CA LEU A 537 -0.37 -23.89 34.45
C LEU A 537 -1.30 -25.01 33.97
N ARG A 538 -1.18 -26.24 34.50
CA ARG A 538 -2.17 -27.29 34.23
C ARG A 538 -3.51 -27.03 34.90
N ASP A 539 -3.49 -26.50 36.11
CA ASP A 539 -4.71 -26.24 36.87
C ASP A 539 -5.51 -25.12 36.19
N ILE A 540 -4.84 -24.06 35.70
CA ILE A 540 -5.46 -22.99 34.87
C ILE A 540 -6.00 -23.56 33.54
N LEU A 541 -5.24 -24.41 32.85
CA LEU A 541 -5.71 -25.06 31.61
C LEU A 541 -6.96 -25.93 31.87
N ALA A 542 -6.95 -26.73 32.94
CA ALA A 542 -8.08 -27.57 33.32
C ALA A 542 -9.31 -26.76 33.77
N GLU A 543 -9.09 -25.60 34.41
CA GLU A 543 -10.15 -24.65 34.77
C GLU A 543 -10.80 -24.06 33.52
N TRP A 544 -10.01 -23.59 32.53
CA TRP A 544 -10.52 -23.08 31.26
C TRP A 544 -11.21 -24.16 30.41
N GLU A 545 -10.68 -25.38 30.34
CA GLU A 545 -11.33 -26.51 29.67
C GLU A 545 -12.66 -26.88 30.35
N ALA A 546 -12.74 -26.80 31.69
CA ALA A 546 -13.96 -27.03 32.44
C ALA A 546 -15.00 -25.91 32.23
N GLU A 547 -14.58 -24.64 32.19
CA GLU A 547 -15.45 -23.50 31.86
C GLU A 547 -16.00 -23.61 30.44
N GLU A 548 -15.17 -24.02 29.46
CA GLU A 548 -15.60 -24.22 28.08
C GLU A 548 -16.61 -25.39 27.95
N GLU A 549 -16.42 -26.48 28.69
CA GLU A 549 -17.37 -27.58 28.78
C GLU A 549 -18.66 -27.23 29.54
N ILE A 550 -18.61 -26.31 30.50
CA ILE A 550 -19.80 -25.75 31.17
C ILE A 550 -20.57 -24.85 30.20
N ALA A 551 -19.88 -23.99 29.44
CA ALA A 551 -20.50 -23.16 28.40
C ALA A 551 -21.17 -24.02 27.30
N LYS A 552 -20.48 -25.03 26.79
CA LYS A 552 -21.02 -26.00 25.80
C LYS A 552 -22.20 -26.82 26.33
N LYS A 553 -22.31 -27.04 27.65
CA LYS A 553 -23.48 -27.68 28.28
C LYS A 553 -24.62 -26.70 28.52
N ALA A 554 -24.33 -25.44 28.84
CA ALA A 554 -25.34 -24.38 28.94
C ALA A 554 -26.05 -24.16 27.60
N GLU A 555 -25.32 -24.05 26.49
CA GLU A 555 -25.91 -23.93 25.14
C GLU A 555 -26.77 -25.15 24.75
N LYS A 556 -26.36 -26.37 25.13
CA LYS A 556 -27.11 -27.61 24.81
C LYS A 556 -28.35 -27.85 25.67
N THR A 557 -28.59 -27.05 26.71
CA THR A 557 -29.74 -27.22 27.62
C THR A 557 -30.94 -26.35 27.22
N ILE A 558 -30.82 -25.48 26.20
CA ILE A 558 -31.89 -24.58 25.74
C ILE A 558 -32.45 -25.02 24.37
N VAL A 559 -32.84 -26.29 24.22
CA VAL A 559 -33.71 -26.74 23.11
C VAL A 559 -34.69 -27.83 23.57
N GLU A 560 -35.78 -27.44 24.21
CA GLU A 560 -37.07 -28.15 24.11
C GLU A 560 -38.09 -27.26 23.39
N PRO A 561 -38.82 -27.75 22.38
CA PRO A 561 -39.74 -26.92 21.60
C PRO A 561 -41.08 -26.73 22.31
N ILE A 562 -41.37 -25.52 22.74
CA ILE A 562 -42.71 -25.14 23.23
C ILE A 562 -43.62 -24.82 22.01
N PRO A 563 -44.88 -25.31 21.94
CA PRO A 563 -45.70 -25.19 20.73
C PRO A 563 -46.21 -23.77 20.44
N GLU A 564 -46.48 -23.50 19.15
CA GLU A 564 -47.16 -22.28 18.69
C GLU A 564 -48.56 -22.11 19.31
N LYS A 565 -48.71 -21.20 20.29
CA LYS A 565 -49.78 -20.19 20.41
C LYS A 565 -49.85 -19.57 21.81
N ALA A 566 -49.36 -18.34 21.95
CA ALA A 566 -49.98 -17.31 22.82
C ALA A 566 -49.44 -15.91 22.46
N MET A 567 -50.24 -14.88 22.73
CA MET A 567 -49.97 -13.50 22.34
C MET A 567 -48.85 -12.82 23.13
N ALA A 568 -48.10 -11.97 22.42
CA ALA A 568 -47.63 -10.65 22.82
C ALA A 568 -47.50 -10.32 24.32
N GLU A 569 -46.26 -10.21 24.80
CA GLU A 569 -45.90 -9.19 25.78
C GLU A 569 -44.46 -8.69 25.53
N ARG A 570 -44.17 -7.44 25.91
CA ARG A 570 -42.91 -6.76 25.61
C ARG A 570 -41.81 -7.23 26.58
N ILE A 571 -40.66 -7.63 26.05
CA ILE A 571 -39.42 -7.76 26.85
C ILE A 571 -38.51 -6.57 26.50
N PRO A 572 -37.96 -5.84 27.49
CA PRO A 572 -37.20 -4.62 27.26
C PRO A 572 -35.76 -4.92 26.79
N LEU A 573 -35.23 -4.04 25.95
CA LEU A 573 -33.79 -3.98 25.66
C LEU A 573 -33.05 -3.56 26.94
N GLN A 574 -31.91 -4.20 27.21
CA GLN A 574 -31.02 -3.78 28.28
C GLN A 574 -30.25 -2.53 27.83
N GLU A 575 -30.60 -1.37 28.39
CA GLU A 575 -29.81 -0.16 28.27
C GLU A 575 -28.60 -0.24 29.23
N THR A 576 -27.39 -0.08 28.69
CA THR A 576 -26.18 0.08 29.51
C THR A 576 -26.16 1.47 30.13
N ILE A 577 -26.62 1.58 31.37
CA ILE A 577 -26.70 2.86 32.11
C ILE A 577 -25.30 3.35 32.50
N ILE A 578 -24.85 4.46 31.90
CA ILE A 578 -23.73 5.25 32.42
C ILE A 578 -24.27 6.13 33.55
N ILE A 579 -23.76 5.93 34.77
CA ILE A 579 -24.22 6.66 35.96
C ILE A 579 -23.51 8.02 36.04
N SER A 580 -24.28 9.10 35.90
CA SER A 580 -23.91 10.45 36.34
C SER A 580 -24.77 10.85 37.55
N PRO A 581 -24.23 11.51 38.59
CA PRO A 581 -24.92 11.67 39.87
C PRO A 581 -25.86 12.88 39.93
N GLY A 582 -27.06 12.65 40.49
CA GLY A 582 -27.76 13.60 41.36
C GLY A 582 -28.58 14.73 40.71
N GLY A 583 -29.91 14.58 40.70
CA GLY A 583 -30.86 15.67 40.44
C GLY A 583 -32.31 15.19 40.49
N GLU A 584 -33.03 15.47 41.59
CA GLU A 584 -34.43 15.04 41.76
C GLU A 584 -35.43 15.84 40.90
N PRO A 585 -36.55 15.23 40.45
CA PRO A 585 -37.56 15.87 39.63
C PRO A 585 -38.83 16.31 40.40
N PRO A 586 -39.63 17.22 39.84
CA PRO A 586 -41.05 17.29 40.11
C PRO A 586 -41.93 17.00 38.88
N ARG A 587 -42.57 15.83 38.93
CA ARG A 587 -43.98 15.51 38.54
C ARG A 587 -44.80 16.57 37.77
N GLY A 588 -45.50 16.14 36.71
CA GLY A 588 -46.73 16.83 36.27
C GLY A 588 -47.26 16.39 34.89
N PRO A 589 -48.54 15.97 34.73
CA PRO A 589 -49.04 15.35 33.49
C PRO A 589 -50.15 16.13 32.75
N GLY A 590 -50.54 15.62 31.58
CA GLY A 590 -51.69 16.08 30.75
C GLY A 590 -51.20 16.67 29.44
N GLY A 591 -51.46 16.05 28.27
CA GLY A 591 -52.77 16.07 27.59
C GLY A 591 -52.63 17.06 26.41
N PHE A 592 -52.97 16.76 25.17
CA PHE A 592 -54.29 16.35 24.69
C PHE A 592 -54.21 15.63 23.33
N GLU A 593 -55.09 14.64 23.19
CA GLU A 593 -55.96 14.33 22.03
C GLU A 593 -55.44 14.43 20.59
N ALA A 594 -55.52 13.29 19.89
CA ALA A 594 -55.51 13.19 18.44
C ALA A 594 -56.93 13.26 17.85
N PRO A 595 -57.10 13.75 16.61
CA PRO A 595 -58.22 13.38 15.76
C PRO A 595 -57.79 12.41 14.64
N GLU A 596 -58.72 11.51 14.31
CA GLU A 596 -58.52 10.36 13.43
C GLU A 596 -59.17 10.61 12.05
N LYS A 597 -58.45 10.39 10.94
CA LYS A 597 -58.86 9.66 9.70
C LYS A 597 -58.17 10.09 8.40
N GLU A 598 -57.76 9.06 7.67
CA GLU A 598 -57.14 9.02 6.32
C GLU A 598 -58.17 9.31 5.19
N PRO A 599 -57.88 9.14 3.87
CA PRO A 599 -56.61 8.77 3.20
C PRO A 599 -56.23 9.61 1.96
N ILE A 600 -55.02 9.40 1.40
CA ILE A 600 -54.74 9.27 -0.06
C ILE A 600 -53.22 9.01 -0.34
N LYS A 601 -52.96 7.90 -1.06
CA LYS A 601 -51.82 7.55 -1.95
C LYS A 601 -50.50 8.37 -1.90
N LYS A 602 -49.37 7.66 -1.71
CA LYS A 602 -48.27 7.54 -2.71
C LYS A 602 -47.23 6.45 -2.35
N LYS A 603 -46.33 6.15 -3.30
CA LYS A 603 -45.14 5.27 -3.19
C LYS A 603 -43.91 6.06 -2.68
N GLN A 604 -42.84 5.33 -2.31
CA GLN A 604 -41.54 5.72 -1.70
C GLN A 604 -41.56 5.52 -0.16
N GLU A 605 -40.48 5.17 0.54
CA GLU A 605 -39.02 5.10 0.25
C GLU A 605 -38.43 3.84 0.93
N VAL A 606 -37.38 3.18 0.42
CA VAL A 606 -35.96 3.36 0.83
C VAL A 606 -35.76 3.76 2.30
N ILE A 607 -35.48 2.78 3.17
CA ILE A 607 -34.97 3.07 4.52
C ILE A 607 -33.43 3.05 4.46
N LEU A 608 -32.85 4.24 4.32
CA LEU A 608 -31.50 4.52 4.81
C LEU A 608 -31.58 4.73 6.32
N GLN A 609 -30.68 4.13 7.09
CA GLN A 609 -30.53 4.44 8.50
C GLN A 609 -29.66 5.70 8.65
N GLU A 610 -30.29 6.86 8.80
CA GLU A 610 -29.61 8.09 9.19
C GLU A 610 -29.44 8.15 10.71
N THR A 611 -28.18 8.26 11.16
CA THR A 611 -27.87 8.55 12.57
C THR A 611 -27.99 10.05 12.82
N ILE A 612 -29.11 10.48 13.41
CA ILE A 612 -29.33 11.89 13.76
C ILE A 612 -28.57 12.23 15.05
N ILE A 613 -27.49 13.01 14.94
CA ILE A 613 -26.84 13.66 16.08
C ILE A 613 -27.55 14.99 16.33
N VAL A 614 -28.23 15.11 17.47
CA VAL A 614 -28.92 16.35 17.87
C VAL A 614 -27.92 17.32 18.49
N SER A 615 -27.56 18.37 17.75
CA SER A 615 -26.81 19.51 18.29
C SER A 615 -27.76 20.53 18.93
N SER A 616 -27.51 20.88 20.20
CA SER A 616 -28.32 21.86 20.92
C SER A 616 -28.13 23.27 20.33
N LYS A 617 -29.24 23.89 19.91
CA LYS A 617 -29.28 25.28 19.43
C LYS A 617 -28.72 26.22 20.49
N ARG A 618 -27.73 27.04 20.11
CA ARG A 618 -27.36 28.27 20.81
C ARG A 618 -27.85 29.45 19.98
N GLN A 619 -28.65 30.33 20.58
CA GLN A 619 -29.16 31.52 19.89
C GLN A 619 -28.05 32.53 19.67
N GLU A 620 -27.95 33.06 18.45
CA GLU A 620 -27.26 34.31 18.16
C GLU A 620 -28.27 35.47 18.24
N GLU A 621 -27.86 36.59 18.83
CA GLU A 621 -28.38 37.91 18.45
C GLU A 621 -27.23 38.95 18.50
N PRO A 622 -27.33 40.08 17.75
CA PRO A 622 -26.16 40.63 17.07
C PRO A 622 -25.70 42.00 17.61
N PHE A 623 -24.42 42.32 17.47
CA PHE A 623 -23.94 43.71 17.47
C PHE A 623 -22.90 43.99 16.39
N LYS A 624 -23.19 45.03 15.59
CA LYS A 624 -22.30 45.60 14.56
C LYS A 624 -21.50 46.81 15.12
N PRO A 625 -20.43 47.26 14.43
CA PRO A 625 -19.25 47.81 15.09
C PRO A 625 -19.21 49.35 15.18
N LYS A 626 -18.23 49.86 15.95
CA LYS A 626 -17.59 51.17 15.77
C LYS A 626 -16.19 51.17 16.42
N GLY A 627 -15.16 51.47 15.64
CA GLY A 627 -13.98 52.22 16.13
C GLY A 627 -14.16 53.71 15.79
N PRO A 628 -13.10 54.54 15.85
CA PRO A 628 -11.75 54.31 16.42
C PRO A 628 -11.39 55.36 17.49
N LYS A 629 -10.21 55.25 18.13
CA LYS A 629 -9.22 56.37 18.19
C LYS A 629 -7.90 56.02 18.91
N GLU A 630 -6.90 56.80 18.52
CA GLU A 630 -5.50 56.80 18.89
C GLU A 630 -5.22 57.12 20.38
N GLY A 631 -3.99 56.81 20.84
CA GLY A 631 -3.22 57.80 21.61
C GLY A 631 -2.72 57.41 23.01
N GLU A 632 -1.38 57.43 23.14
CA GLU A 632 -0.61 57.90 24.31
C GLU A 632 -0.44 57.00 25.57
N THR A 633 0.84 56.91 25.97
CA THR A 633 1.43 56.41 27.22
C THR A 633 2.30 57.53 27.82
N PRO A 634 2.89 57.40 29.03
CA PRO A 634 2.40 56.93 30.35
C PRO A 634 2.55 58.09 31.39
N PRO A 635 2.55 57.93 32.76
CA PRO A 635 3.72 57.39 33.49
C PRO A 635 3.51 56.74 34.91
N HIS A 636 4.54 56.00 35.36
CA HIS A 636 5.11 55.79 36.73
C HIS A 636 4.28 55.45 38.01
N ASP A 637 4.78 54.41 38.72
CA ASP A 637 4.90 54.13 40.18
C ASP A 637 3.64 54.16 41.11
N SER A 638 3.52 53.46 42.25
CA SER A 638 4.45 52.61 43.06
C SER A 638 3.69 51.60 43.98
N GLU A 639 4.42 50.60 44.50
CA GLU A 639 4.30 49.93 45.83
C GLU A 639 3.04 49.14 46.32
N SER A 640 3.23 47.80 46.36
CA SER A 640 3.05 46.91 47.55
C SER A 640 1.67 46.53 48.12
N SER A 641 1.36 45.21 48.11
CA SER A 641 1.16 44.36 49.30
C SER A 641 0.87 42.88 48.93
N LEU A 642 1.27 41.93 49.78
CA LEU A 642 1.24 40.46 49.63
C LEU A 642 0.67 39.81 50.93
N PRO A 643 0.47 38.48 51.02
CA PRO A 643 -0.16 37.53 50.08
C PRO A 643 -1.43 36.95 50.79
N PRO A 644 -1.60 35.70 51.31
CA PRO A 644 -1.07 34.33 51.06
C PRO A 644 -2.15 33.44 50.34
N ASP A 645 -2.15 32.09 50.24
CA ASP A 645 -1.23 31.02 50.69
C ASP A 645 -1.31 29.75 49.79
N MET A 646 -0.15 29.11 49.54
CA MET A 646 0.10 27.68 49.17
C MET A 646 -0.52 26.99 47.90
N PRO A 647 0.12 25.91 47.36
CA PRO A 647 1.56 25.64 47.27
C PRO A 647 2.07 25.10 45.90
N GLU A 648 3.30 25.51 45.57
CA GLU A 648 4.39 24.80 44.86
C GLU A 648 4.09 23.74 43.76
N THR A 649 4.53 24.05 42.53
CA THR A 649 4.98 23.04 41.55
C THR A 649 6.48 23.19 41.35
N ILE A 650 7.22 22.09 41.50
CA ILE A 650 8.68 22.06 41.44
C ILE A 650 9.15 22.14 39.99
N ILE A 651 9.96 23.15 39.66
CA ILE A 651 10.80 23.17 38.46
C ILE A 651 12.23 22.95 38.93
N LEU A 652 12.83 21.81 38.55
CA LEU A 652 14.24 21.54 38.74
C LEU A 652 14.97 21.67 37.40
N SER A 653 15.72 22.76 37.27
CA SER A 653 16.82 22.87 36.32
C SER A 653 18.14 22.49 37.00
N ASP A 654 18.94 21.68 36.31
CA ASP A 654 20.42 21.77 36.17
C ASP A 654 21.21 20.47 36.38
N LEU A 655 22.27 20.33 35.53
CA LEU A 655 23.45 19.46 35.65
C LEU A 655 23.20 17.93 35.49
N GLN A 656 23.74 17.20 34.51
CA GLN A 656 25.04 17.28 33.82
C GLN A 656 25.00 16.41 32.54
N ALA A 657 25.57 16.89 31.42
CA ALA A 657 25.86 16.08 30.24
C ALA A 657 27.36 15.74 30.18
N PRO A 658 27.77 14.52 29.78
CA PRO A 658 29.18 14.16 29.67
C PRO A 658 29.85 14.79 28.44
N SER A 659 31.12 15.16 28.61
CA SER A 659 31.96 15.84 27.62
C SER A 659 32.26 15.02 26.36
N THR A 660 32.02 15.60 25.19
CA THR A 660 32.61 15.17 23.90
C THR A 660 33.85 16.01 23.57
N PRO A 661 34.87 15.45 22.90
CA PRO A 661 36.14 16.14 22.64
C PRO A 661 36.07 17.14 21.47
N ASP A 662 36.89 18.20 21.56
CA ASP A 662 37.08 19.18 20.49
C ASP A 662 37.62 18.57 19.20
N LEU A 663 36.95 18.89 18.08
CA LEU A 663 37.51 18.80 16.73
C LEU A 663 37.13 20.06 15.95
N GLU A 664 37.93 21.11 16.11
CA GLU A 664 37.87 22.31 15.26
C GLU A 664 38.12 21.94 13.79
N LYS A 665 37.06 21.82 12.99
CA LYS A 665 37.15 21.90 11.54
C LYS A 665 36.84 23.33 11.09
N LYS A 666 37.90 24.05 10.68
CA LYS A 666 37.75 25.33 9.96
C LYS A 666 36.89 25.13 8.71
N PRO A 667 36.01 26.08 8.35
CA PRO A 667 35.32 26.03 7.06
C PRO A 667 36.33 26.13 5.90
N LYS A 668 36.20 25.26 4.90
CA LYS A 668 36.86 25.42 3.58
C LYS A 668 36.46 26.79 3.00
N LYS A 669 37.34 27.43 2.23
CA LYS A 669 36.98 28.66 1.51
C LYS A 669 36.09 28.32 0.32
N GLN A 670 35.24 29.27 -0.07
CA GLN A 670 34.34 29.12 -1.22
C GLN A 670 35.12 28.77 -2.52
N GLU A 671 36.29 29.38 -2.73
CA GLU A 671 37.18 29.07 -3.86
C GLU A 671 37.60 27.59 -3.96
N ASP A 672 37.69 26.87 -2.83
CA ASP A 672 38.03 25.44 -2.83
C ASP A 672 36.82 24.59 -3.27
N LEU A 673 35.59 25.02 -2.94
CA LEU A 673 34.35 24.35 -3.33
C LEU A 673 34.01 24.57 -4.80
N ASP A 674 34.18 25.80 -5.29
CA ASP A 674 33.90 26.14 -6.69
C ASP A 674 34.87 25.38 -7.63
N LYS A 675 36.11 25.13 -7.17
CA LYS A 675 37.12 24.36 -7.91
C LYS A 675 36.85 22.86 -7.90
N GLU A 676 36.41 22.31 -6.77
CA GLU A 676 35.99 20.90 -6.63
C GLU A 676 34.73 20.62 -7.49
N PHE A 677 33.87 21.64 -7.70
CA PHE A 677 32.71 21.58 -8.61
C PHE A 677 33.10 21.60 -10.10
N GLU A 678 34.01 22.50 -10.53
CA GLU A 678 34.55 22.52 -11.90
C GLU A 678 35.27 21.21 -12.27
N GLU A 679 36.05 20.65 -11.34
CA GLU A 679 36.75 19.36 -11.56
C GLU A 679 35.74 18.21 -11.74
N THR A 680 34.61 18.24 -11.02
CA THR A 680 33.52 17.25 -11.15
C THR A 680 32.78 17.38 -12.49
N LEU A 681 32.56 18.60 -13.00
CA LEU A 681 31.95 18.80 -14.32
C LEU A 681 32.87 18.34 -15.46
N SER A 682 34.18 18.59 -15.34
CA SER A 682 35.19 18.15 -16.31
C SER A 682 35.25 16.61 -16.46
N ILE A 683 35.04 15.88 -15.36
CA ILE A 683 34.97 14.41 -15.37
C ILE A 683 33.67 13.93 -16.06
N LEU A 684 32.54 14.59 -15.79
CA LEU A 684 31.25 14.26 -16.40
C LEU A 684 31.25 14.44 -17.93
N ASP A 685 31.88 15.51 -18.43
CA ASP A 685 32.03 15.77 -19.86
C ASP A 685 33.00 14.78 -20.55
N GLN A 686 33.93 14.15 -19.81
CA GLN A 686 34.77 13.08 -20.35
C GLN A 686 34.01 11.74 -20.45
N GLU A 687 33.18 11.40 -19.46
CA GLU A 687 32.35 10.16 -19.50
C GLU A 687 31.21 10.24 -20.52
N LEU A 688 30.72 11.44 -20.86
CA LEU A 688 29.72 11.65 -21.93
C LEU A 688 30.29 11.61 -23.36
N MET A 689 31.62 11.57 -23.50
CA MET A 689 32.34 11.54 -24.78
C MET A 689 33.01 10.17 -25.08
N SER A 690 32.81 9.18 -24.21
CA SER A 690 33.36 7.81 -24.30
C SER A 690 32.29 6.75 -24.49
#